data_AF-A0A1V0TVF4-F1
#
_entry.id   AF-A0A1V0TVF4-F1
#
_cell.length_a   1.000
_cell.length_b   1.000
_cell.length_c   1.000
_cell.angle_alpha   90.00
_cell.angle_beta   90.00
_cell.angle_gamma   90.00
#
_symmetry.space_group_name_H-M   'P 1'
#
loop_
_entity.id
_entity.type
_entity.pdbx_description
1 polymer ?
#
loop_
_entity_poly.entity_id
_entity_poly.type
_entity_poly.pdbx_seq_one_letter_code
_entity_poly.pdbx_strand_id
1 'polypeptide(L)'
;MTDTPRTLAEELRTRTDSGLAGLLRARPDLLSPVPGDVTQLATRAGTRASVARAVERLDRFALQTAEALAVAPDPCPYPALDALMCGDAGDPAVAAELPRAVATLRAQALVWGPDERLRLVRTARELLTPSATHPSPTGLGPTVAEATAGMSPGRLQEILAAADLPATHDPVTAIAALTSLFSDRTRMARLLDTAPAESVAVLDKLLWGPPYGGVTDRPAAHLQWLLDRGLLLPAGGRNVVLPREVALHLRAGRAHRTPEPLPPKPAPATERDPRLVDNAAASAAFTALATVEELLKEWDLGGPSVLRAGGLSVRDLKRTATALDTTEHLAAFWLELAYGAGLIASDGETDERYAATPAAEEWLQLPDHERWAVLAAAWLPATRTPGVVGTADAKGRTLAALGPNVDRSPAPEVRRRTLALLAALPPGTSVPSGALLARLQWERPLRGAAAAKPEEGTAAPVEADLRTRLAQWTLDEAELLGVTGRGALAAHGRALLGTEPEDDAPAPVPTPAEATAAAGRAAALLAPLLPEPVDHVLLQADLTAVAPGPLRRPLAEALGVLADVESKGGATVYRFTPASVRRALDAGRSAAELQEFLAAHSRTPVPQPLSYLVDDVARRHGRLRVGAAAAYLRCDDDALLSEILADRRAVALRLRRLAPTVLAAQTAPDQLLEGLRAMGYAPAAESATGDVLIARSDTYRTPPRTAPVPVPEGPPAPDATLLTAAVRAIRAGDLAATAERKPVHAAPSPAPGGLPRTTSAETLATMQAAVLTSSALWIGYVNADGAASQRVIAPVRVEGGFVTAYDHTADEVRTYPLHRITGVAELADESAS
;
A
#
# COMPACT_ATOMS: atom_id res chain seq x y z
N MET A 1 45.20 -6.69 21.48
CA MET A 1 44.89 -7.42 20.24
C MET A 1 43.40 -7.24 20.01
N THR A 2 43.00 -6.36 19.10
CA THR A 2 41.59 -6.16 18.76
C THR A 2 41.09 -7.45 18.12
N ASP A 3 40.36 -8.26 18.90
CA ASP A 3 39.84 -9.55 18.46
C ASP A 3 38.88 -9.28 17.30
N THR A 4 39.22 -9.81 16.12
CA THR A 4 38.38 -9.65 14.93
C THR A 4 37.12 -10.49 15.14
N PRO A 5 35.91 -9.91 15.01
CA PRO A 5 34.68 -10.65 15.26
C PRO A 5 34.62 -11.87 14.34
N ARG A 6 34.31 -13.03 14.92
CA ARG A 6 34.22 -14.34 14.27
C ARG A 6 32.79 -14.69 13.88
N THR A 7 31.82 -13.98 14.43
CA THR A 7 30.40 -14.16 14.16
C THR A 7 29.69 -12.82 14.00
N LEU A 8 28.52 -12.82 13.32
CA LEU A 8 27.65 -11.64 13.24
C LEU A 8 27.22 -11.16 14.64
N ALA A 9 27.01 -12.06 15.59
CA ALA A 9 26.64 -11.68 16.95
C ALA A 9 27.76 -10.89 17.64
N GLU A 10 29.02 -11.30 17.51
CA GLU A 10 30.17 -10.54 18.03
C GLU A 10 30.28 -9.15 17.40
N GLU A 11 30.09 -9.04 16.07
CA GLU A 11 30.05 -7.75 15.38
C GLU A 11 28.90 -6.86 15.88
N LEU A 12 27.70 -7.42 16.11
CA LEU A 12 26.58 -6.64 16.61
C LEU A 12 26.79 -6.17 18.05
N ARG A 13 27.53 -6.92 18.88
CA ARG A 13 27.87 -6.51 20.25
C ARG A 13 28.74 -5.26 20.28
N THR A 14 29.66 -5.11 19.33
CA THR A 14 30.57 -3.95 19.25
C THR A 14 29.90 -2.69 18.71
N ARG A 15 28.70 -2.78 18.13
CA ARG A 15 27.95 -1.59 17.68
C ARG A 15 27.58 -0.70 18.87
N THR A 16 27.40 0.59 18.60
CA THR A 16 26.77 1.52 19.54
C THR A 16 25.26 1.26 19.62
N ASP A 17 24.62 1.79 20.67
CA ASP A 17 23.15 1.73 20.80
C ASP A 17 22.44 2.47 19.66
N SER A 18 23.02 3.57 19.18
CA SER A 18 22.56 4.25 17.96
C SER A 18 22.68 3.37 16.72
N GLY A 19 23.73 2.55 16.62
CA GLY A 19 23.93 1.58 15.54
C GLY A 19 22.95 0.42 15.59
N LEU A 20 22.58 -0.07 16.78
CA LEU A 20 21.53 -1.08 16.96
C LEU A 20 20.14 -0.50 16.66
N ALA A 21 19.84 0.71 17.16
CA ALA A 21 18.60 1.41 16.82
C ALA A 21 18.48 1.67 15.32
N GLY A 22 19.59 2.02 14.66
CA GLY A 22 19.68 2.17 13.21
C GLY A 22 19.36 0.87 12.46
N LEU A 23 19.90 -0.26 12.91
CA LEU A 23 19.58 -1.59 12.36
C LEU A 23 18.09 -1.92 12.51
N LEU A 24 17.52 -1.72 13.70
CA LEU A 24 16.11 -2.02 13.98
C LEU A 24 15.16 -1.09 13.20
N ARG A 25 15.57 0.16 12.95
CA ARG A 25 14.83 1.09 12.06
C ARG A 25 14.90 0.65 10.60
N ALA A 26 16.07 0.22 10.12
CA ALA A 26 16.24 -0.26 8.75
C ALA A 26 15.52 -1.60 8.51
N ARG A 27 15.46 -2.46 9.55
CA ARG A 27 14.84 -3.79 9.54
C ARG A 27 13.78 -3.91 10.67
N PRO A 28 12.61 -3.28 10.52
CA PRO A 28 11.52 -3.34 11.50
C PRO A 28 11.02 -4.76 11.78
N ASP A 29 11.21 -5.68 10.85
CA ASP A 29 10.84 -7.09 11.00
C ASP A 29 11.64 -7.81 12.10
N LEU A 30 12.76 -7.24 12.57
CA LEU A 30 13.53 -7.79 13.69
C LEU A 30 12.86 -7.55 15.05
N LEU A 31 11.89 -6.62 15.14
CA LEU A 31 11.26 -6.17 16.39
C LEU A 31 10.03 -6.96 16.82
N SER A 32 9.51 -7.90 16.01
CA SER A 32 8.28 -8.62 16.33
C SER A 32 8.52 -10.13 16.46
N PRO A 33 8.54 -10.69 17.71
CA PRO A 33 8.60 -9.98 19.01
C PRO A 33 9.95 -9.29 19.23
N VAL A 34 10.17 -8.52 20.30
CA VAL A 34 11.50 -7.89 20.55
C VAL A 34 12.53 -8.99 20.87
N PRO A 35 13.75 -8.98 20.29
CA PRO A 35 14.78 -9.95 20.66
C PRO A 35 15.24 -9.76 22.11
N GLY A 36 15.44 -10.86 22.83
CA GLY A 36 15.92 -10.86 24.21
C GLY A 36 17.41 -10.56 24.35
N ASP A 37 18.24 -10.88 23.35
CA ASP A 37 19.68 -10.61 23.36
C ASP A 37 20.26 -10.42 21.94
N VAL A 38 21.54 -10.06 21.85
CA VAL A 38 22.23 -9.80 20.57
C VAL A 38 22.39 -11.08 19.73
N THR A 39 22.49 -12.26 20.35
CA THR A 39 22.57 -13.54 19.63
C THR A 39 21.26 -13.86 18.92
N GLN A 40 20.12 -13.63 19.60
CA GLN A 40 18.80 -13.78 19.02
C GLN A 40 18.56 -12.76 17.90
N LEU A 41 19.00 -11.51 18.08
CA LEU A 41 18.99 -10.48 17.04
C LEU A 41 19.77 -10.93 15.80
N ALA A 42 21.01 -11.40 15.97
CA ALA A 42 21.86 -11.89 14.88
C ALA A 42 21.22 -13.10 14.15
N THR A 43 20.65 -14.03 14.92
CA THR A 43 19.97 -15.22 14.37
C THR A 43 18.77 -14.81 13.51
N ARG A 44 17.93 -13.90 14.00
CA ARG A 44 16.77 -13.38 13.26
C ARG A 44 17.20 -12.60 12.02
N ALA A 45 18.23 -11.77 12.13
CA ALA A 45 18.81 -11.03 11.01
C ALA A 45 19.37 -11.96 9.91
N GLY A 46 19.78 -13.17 10.25
CA GLY A 46 20.22 -14.20 9.31
C GLY A 46 19.11 -15.04 8.69
N THR A 47 17.84 -14.91 9.11
CA THR A 47 16.76 -15.73 8.55
C THR A 47 16.45 -15.37 7.09
N ARG A 48 16.07 -16.36 6.27
CA ARG A 48 15.78 -16.16 4.84
C ARG A 48 14.73 -15.08 4.58
N ALA A 49 13.63 -15.07 5.34
CA ALA A 49 12.57 -14.07 5.19
C ALA A 49 13.05 -12.65 5.52
N SER A 50 13.85 -12.50 6.57
CA SER A 50 14.35 -11.19 7.01
C SER A 50 15.44 -10.67 6.05
N VAL A 51 16.33 -11.55 5.57
CA VAL A 51 17.35 -11.21 4.56
C VAL A 51 16.70 -10.82 3.24
N ALA A 52 15.69 -11.58 2.76
CA ALA A 52 15.00 -11.25 1.51
C ALA A 52 14.38 -9.84 1.56
N ARG A 53 13.69 -9.49 2.66
CA ARG A 53 13.14 -8.14 2.89
C ARG A 53 14.21 -7.06 2.93
N ALA A 54 15.36 -7.33 3.55
CA ALA A 54 16.47 -6.37 3.60
C ALA A 54 17.06 -6.14 2.19
N VAL A 55 17.27 -7.21 1.42
CA VAL A 55 17.78 -7.14 0.05
C VAL A 55 16.80 -6.41 -0.89
N GLU A 56 15.48 -6.60 -0.73
CA GLU A 56 14.45 -5.84 -1.45
C GLU A 56 14.46 -4.33 -1.16
N ARG A 57 15.05 -3.92 -0.04
CA ARG A 57 15.20 -2.52 0.41
C ARG A 57 16.58 -1.94 0.09
N LEU A 58 17.41 -2.61 -0.71
CA LEU A 58 18.66 -2.04 -1.20
C LEU A 58 18.38 -1.14 -2.41
N ASP A 59 19.13 -0.06 -2.55
CA ASP A 59 19.24 0.65 -3.82
C ASP A 59 20.03 -0.20 -4.84
N ARG A 60 19.96 0.17 -6.12
CA ARG A 60 20.59 -0.56 -7.23
C ARG A 60 22.07 -0.81 -6.97
N PHE A 61 22.81 0.19 -6.50
CA PHE A 61 24.25 0.05 -6.33
C PHE A 61 24.63 -0.81 -5.13
N ALA A 62 23.91 -0.68 -4.01
CA ALA A 62 24.08 -1.54 -2.85
C ALA A 62 23.71 -2.99 -3.17
N LEU A 63 22.68 -3.22 -3.98
CA LEU A 63 22.33 -4.54 -4.49
C LEU A 63 23.44 -5.10 -5.40
N GLN A 64 23.92 -4.32 -6.38
CA GLN A 64 25.02 -4.73 -7.26
C GLN A 64 26.29 -5.08 -6.47
N THR A 65 26.57 -4.33 -5.40
CA THR A 65 27.68 -4.59 -4.47
C THR A 65 27.48 -5.90 -3.70
N ALA A 66 26.27 -6.18 -3.23
CA ALA A 66 25.95 -7.44 -2.56
C ALA A 66 26.03 -8.64 -3.51
N GLU A 67 25.58 -8.48 -4.76
CA GLU A 67 25.70 -9.48 -5.82
C GLU A 67 27.17 -9.76 -6.19
N ALA A 68 28.01 -8.70 -6.27
CA ALA A 68 29.44 -8.84 -6.46
C ALA A 68 30.11 -9.57 -5.29
N LEU A 69 29.75 -9.25 -4.04
CA LEU A 69 30.22 -9.98 -2.85
C LEU A 69 29.79 -11.45 -2.86
N ALA A 70 28.59 -11.77 -3.38
CA ALA A 70 28.09 -13.13 -3.46
C ALA A 70 28.89 -14.00 -4.43
N VAL A 71 29.50 -13.41 -5.47
CA VAL A 71 30.39 -14.10 -6.42
C VAL A 71 31.88 -13.97 -6.11
N ALA A 72 32.26 -13.09 -5.18
CA ALA A 72 33.62 -12.89 -4.70
C ALA A 72 34.10 -14.03 -3.77
N PRO A 73 35.43 -14.15 -3.54
CA PRO A 73 35.99 -15.04 -2.51
C PRO A 73 35.36 -14.78 -1.12
N ASP A 74 35.29 -15.81 -0.28
CA ASP A 74 34.76 -15.70 1.09
C ASP A 74 35.82 -16.13 2.12
N PRO A 75 36.33 -15.23 2.99
CA PRO A 75 36.00 -13.81 3.08
C PRO A 75 36.58 -12.98 1.91
N CYS A 76 35.92 -11.87 1.57
CA CYS A 76 36.32 -10.99 0.48
C CYS A 76 37.15 -9.81 1.01
N PRO A 77 38.40 -9.59 0.56
CA PRO A 77 39.11 -8.36 0.85
C PRO A 77 38.52 -7.21 0.01
N TYR A 78 38.49 -5.99 0.57
CA TYR A 78 37.91 -4.81 -0.09
C TYR A 78 38.52 -4.55 -1.50
N PRO A 79 39.84 -4.65 -1.73
CA PRO A 79 40.41 -4.49 -3.07
C PRO A 79 39.88 -5.50 -4.10
N ALA A 80 39.49 -6.71 -3.69
CA ALA A 80 38.88 -7.68 -4.61
C ALA A 80 37.44 -7.29 -4.96
N LEU A 81 36.68 -6.74 -4.00
CA LEU A 81 35.35 -6.20 -4.26
C LEU A 81 35.44 -4.97 -5.18
N ASP A 82 36.39 -4.06 -4.92
CA ASP A 82 36.64 -2.89 -5.75
C ASP A 82 36.97 -3.29 -7.20
N ALA A 83 37.87 -4.26 -7.40
CA ALA A 83 38.18 -4.79 -8.73
C ALA A 83 36.95 -5.39 -9.44
N LEU A 84 36.07 -6.09 -8.70
CA LEU A 84 34.83 -6.65 -9.26
C LEU A 84 33.82 -5.58 -9.69
N MET A 85 33.81 -4.43 -9.02
CA MET A 85 32.86 -3.34 -9.29
C MET A 85 33.41 -2.37 -10.34
N CYS A 86 34.68 -1.97 -10.22
CA CYS A 86 35.34 -0.99 -11.08
C CYS A 86 35.91 -1.61 -12.37
N GLY A 87 36.29 -2.88 -12.33
CA GLY A 87 37.08 -3.53 -13.39
C GLY A 87 38.53 -3.07 -13.42
N ASP A 88 39.31 -3.66 -14.32
CA ASP A 88 40.76 -3.46 -14.40
C ASP A 88 41.18 -2.01 -14.74
N ALA A 89 40.33 -1.29 -15.48
CA ALA A 89 40.58 0.11 -15.85
C ALA A 89 40.28 1.10 -14.70
N GLY A 90 39.58 0.64 -13.65
CA GLY A 90 39.02 1.51 -12.63
C GLY A 90 37.79 2.28 -13.12
N ASP A 91 36.94 2.68 -12.18
CA ASP A 91 35.85 3.65 -12.42
C ASP A 91 35.80 4.59 -11.20
N PRO A 92 36.14 5.88 -11.37
CA PRO A 92 36.23 6.82 -10.24
C PRO A 92 34.88 7.07 -9.57
N ALA A 93 33.76 6.99 -10.31
CA ALA A 93 32.43 7.17 -9.73
C ALA A 93 32.04 5.96 -8.88
N VAL A 94 32.35 4.74 -9.35
CA VAL A 94 32.14 3.50 -8.59
C VAL A 94 33.02 3.45 -7.36
N ALA A 95 34.31 3.76 -7.49
CA ALA A 95 35.27 3.76 -6.39
C ALA A 95 34.89 4.77 -5.29
N ALA A 96 34.35 5.94 -5.66
CA ALA A 96 33.89 6.94 -4.71
C ALA A 96 32.64 6.49 -3.92
N GLU A 97 31.70 5.80 -4.57
CA GLU A 97 30.43 5.39 -3.95
C GLU A 97 30.48 4.01 -3.26
N LEU A 98 31.44 3.15 -3.61
CA LEU A 98 31.56 1.80 -3.05
C LEU A 98 31.62 1.77 -1.51
N PRO A 99 32.34 2.68 -0.81
CA PRO A 99 32.30 2.77 0.65
C PRO A 99 30.89 2.97 1.21
N ARG A 100 30.05 3.82 0.59
CA ARG A 100 28.66 4.06 1.01
C ARG A 100 27.81 2.80 0.84
N ALA A 101 27.98 2.08 -0.27
CA ALA A 101 27.27 0.82 -0.50
C ALA A 101 27.65 -0.24 0.56
N VAL A 102 28.95 -0.42 0.84
CA VAL A 102 29.41 -1.35 1.90
C VAL A 102 28.90 -0.92 3.28
N ALA A 103 28.92 0.37 3.59
CA ALA A 103 28.37 0.90 4.84
C ALA A 103 26.86 0.62 4.97
N THR A 104 26.11 0.72 3.87
CA THR A 104 24.66 0.41 3.83
C THR A 104 24.42 -1.08 4.11
N LEU A 105 25.19 -1.97 3.48
CA LEU A 105 25.11 -3.42 3.72
C LEU A 105 25.49 -3.78 5.17
N ARG A 106 26.50 -3.11 5.73
CA ARG A 106 26.85 -3.23 7.15
C ARG A 106 25.71 -2.73 8.04
N ALA A 107 25.17 -1.54 7.80
CA ALA A 107 24.09 -0.96 8.60
C ALA A 107 22.88 -1.92 8.72
N GLN A 108 22.53 -2.61 7.64
CA GLN A 108 21.44 -3.60 7.60
C GLN A 108 21.83 -5.02 8.08
N ALA A 109 23.05 -5.21 8.60
CA ALA A 109 23.59 -6.49 9.05
C ALA A 109 23.58 -7.57 7.95
N LEU A 110 23.76 -7.17 6.68
CA LEU A 110 23.94 -8.07 5.54
C LEU A 110 25.42 -8.41 5.32
N VAL A 111 26.32 -7.50 5.69
CA VAL A 111 27.78 -7.68 5.65
C VAL A 111 28.37 -7.39 7.03
N TRP A 112 29.41 -8.14 7.42
CA TRP A 112 30.15 -7.98 8.68
C TRP A 112 31.63 -8.29 8.49
N GLY A 113 32.45 -8.00 9.50
CA GLY A 113 33.90 -8.16 9.46
C GLY A 113 34.65 -6.94 8.91
N PRO A 114 35.98 -6.86 9.12
CA PRO A 114 36.81 -5.74 8.69
C PRO A 114 36.98 -5.69 7.16
N ASP A 115 37.49 -4.58 6.63
CA ASP A 115 37.64 -4.37 5.17
C ASP A 115 38.54 -5.42 4.50
N GLU A 116 39.49 -6.01 5.24
CA GLU A 116 40.33 -7.10 4.75
C GLU A 116 39.59 -8.44 4.63
N ARG A 117 38.43 -8.57 5.27
CA ARG A 117 37.66 -9.81 5.37
C ARG A 117 36.16 -9.53 5.44
N LEU A 118 35.62 -8.88 4.40
CA LEU A 118 34.19 -8.67 4.25
C LEU A 118 33.47 -10.03 4.12
N ARG A 119 32.45 -10.23 4.95
CA ARG A 119 31.64 -11.45 4.95
C ARG A 119 30.18 -11.09 4.70
N LEU A 120 29.68 -11.50 3.54
CA LEU A 120 28.25 -11.51 3.27
C LEU A 120 27.59 -12.59 4.15
N VAL A 121 26.47 -12.27 4.80
CA VAL A 121 25.72 -13.26 5.59
C VAL A 121 25.35 -14.44 4.68
N ARG A 122 25.58 -15.66 5.19
CA ARG A 122 25.41 -16.91 4.42
C ARG A 122 24.11 -16.97 3.62
N THR A 123 22.99 -16.61 4.26
CA THR A 123 21.67 -16.63 3.61
C THR A 123 21.54 -15.58 2.51
N ALA A 124 22.18 -14.42 2.63
CA ALA A 124 22.24 -13.43 1.55
C ALA A 124 23.09 -13.94 0.38
N ARG A 125 24.23 -14.59 0.67
CA ARG A 125 25.04 -15.26 -0.36
C ARG A 125 24.22 -16.33 -1.08
N GLU A 126 23.56 -17.23 -0.35
CA GLU A 126 22.69 -18.27 -0.94
C GLU A 126 21.54 -17.72 -1.79
N LEU A 127 21.02 -16.53 -1.46
CA LEU A 127 19.96 -15.87 -2.24
C LEU A 127 20.48 -15.19 -3.52
N LEU A 128 21.69 -14.65 -3.49
CA LEU A 128 22.25 -13.83 -4.57
C LEU A 128 23.22 -14.60 -5.49
N THR A 129 23.81 -15.70 -5.01
CA THR A 129 24.73 -16.52 -5.79
C THR A 129 24.00 -17.14 -6.99
N PRO A 130 24.59 -17.05 -8.21
CA PRO A 130 24.04 -17.68 -9.40
C PRO A 130 23.83 -19.19 -9.22
N SER A 131 22.70 -19.70 -9.70
CA SER A 131 22.51 -21.15 -9.89
C SER A 131 21.78 -21.44 -11.21
N ALA A 132 21.78 -22.70 -11.64
CA ALA A 132 21.08 -23.11 -12.86
C ALA A 132 19.56 -22.86 -12.80
N THR A 133 18.98 -22.86 -11.60
CA THR A 133 17.54 -22.58 -11.36
C THR A 133 17.26 -21.11 -11.07
N HIS A 134 18.28 -20.33 -10.71
CA HIS A 134 18.22 -18.89 -10.46
C HIS A 134 19.36 -18.19 -11.19
N PRO A 135 19.18 -17.80 -12.47
CA PRO A 135 20.19 -17.05 -13.20
C PRO A 135 20.49 -15.75 -12.44
N SER A 136 21.76 -15.51 -12.14
CA SER A 136 22.16 -14.31 -11.39
C SER A 136 21.95 -13.05 -12.23
N PRO A 137 21.58 -11.91 -11.61
CA PRO A 137 21.57 -10.61 -12.27
C PRO A 137 22.93 -10.21 -12.86
N THR A 138 24.04 -10.77 -12.35
CA THR A 138 25.39 -10.60 -12.91
C THR A 138 25.62 -11.39 -14.21
N GLY A 139 24.79 -12.39 -14.51
CA GLY A 139 25.00 -13.35 -15.60
C GLY A 139 26.25 -14.24 -15.44
N LEU A 140 26.89 -14.26 -14.27
CA LEU A 140 28.07 -15.10 -14.03
C LEU A 140 27.68 -16.56 -13.78
N GLY A 141 28.51 -17.47 -14.27
CA GLY A 141 28.40 -18.90 -14.01
C GLY A 141 28.98 -19.37 -12.67
N PRO A 142 28.96 -20.69 -12.42
CA PRO A 142 29.72 -21.32 -11.35
C PRO A 142 31.23 -21.09 -11.53
N THR A 143 31.97 -21.16 -10.43
CA THR A 143 33.45 -21.21 -10.45
C THR A 143 33.95 -22.45 -11.19
N VAL A 144 35.21 -22.43 -11.64
CA VAL A 144 35.86 -23.63 -12.19
C VAL A 144 35.74 -24.83 -11.24
N ALA A 145 35.94 -24.60 -9.93
CA ALA A 145 35.83 -25.65 -8.92
C ALA A 145 34.42 -26.26 -8.85
N GLU A 146 33.39 -25.43 -8.89
CA GLU A 146 31.98 -25.88 -8.90
C GLU A 146 31.62 -26.59 -10.21
N ALA A 147 32.07 -26.07 -11.36
CA ALA A 147 31.77 -26.62 -12.68
C ALA A 147 32.51 -27.93 -12.99
N THR A 148 33.65 -28.17 -12.32
CA THR A 148 34.42 -29.42 -12.42
C THR A 148 34.03 -30.44 -11.34
N ALA A 149 33.08 -30.11 -10.46
CA ALA A 149 32.62 -31.03 -9.43
C ALA A 149 32.04 -32.31 -10.07
N GLY A 150 32.63 -33.46 -9.75
CA GLY A 150 32.24 -34.76 -10.34
C GLY A 150 32.89 -35.09 -11.68
N MET A 151 33.79 -34.25 -12.20
CA MET A 151 34.60 -34.55 -13.38
C MET A 151 35.64 -35.64 -13.08
N SER A 152 35.92 -36.52 -14.05
CA SER A 152 36.95 -37.55 -13.87
C SER A 152 38.36 -36.93 -13.82
N PRO A 153 39.28 -37.45 -12.97
CA PRO A 153 40.65 -36.95 -12.93
C PRO A 153 41.37 -37.02 -14.28
N GLY A 154 41.07 -38.04 -15.09
CA GLY A 154 41.60 -38.18 -16.46
C GLY A 154 41.19 -37.03 -17.37
N ARG A 155 39.92 -36.60 -17.34
CA ARG A 155 39.47 -35.44 -18.13
C ARG A 155 40.13 -34.15 -17.67
N LEU A 156 40.34 -33.97 -16.36
CA LEU A 156 41.10 -32.82 -15.85
C LEU A 156 42.56 -32.81 -16.37
N GLN A 157 43.21 -33.98 -16.47
CA GLN A 157 44.56 -34.06 -17.06
C GLN A 157 44.58 -33.68 -18.53
N GLU A 158 43.59 -34.12 -19.32
CA GLU A 158 43.46 -33.72 -20.72
C GLU A 158 43.34 -32.19 -20.85
N ILE A 159 42.54 -31.56 -19.98
CA ILE A 159 42.36 -30.11 -19.96
C ILE A 159 43.66 -29.39 -19.58
N LEU A 160 44.37 -29.86 -18.54
CA LEU A 160 45.67 -29.30 -18.15
C LEU A 160 46.68 -29.38 -19.30
N ALA A 161 46.78 -30.54 -19.96
CA ALA A 161 47.69 -30.75 -21.07
C ALA A 161 47.36 -29.83 -22.26
N ALA A 162 46.07 -29.70 -22.61
CA ALA A 162 45.63 -28.83 -23.70
C ALA A 162 45.78 -27.33 -23.39
N ALA A 163 45.81 -26.95 -22.11
CA ALA A 163 46.06 -25.61 -21.63
C ALA A 163 47.55 -25.31 -21.33
N ASP A 164 48.47 -26.23 -21.67
CA ASP A 164 49.92 -26.13 -21.42
C ASP A 164 50.27 -25.93 -19.94
N LEU A 165 49.57 -26.65 -19.06
CA LEU A 165 49.79 -26.66 -17.61
C LEU A 165 50.46 -27.96 -17.15
N PRO A 166 51.26 -27.93 -16.06
CA PRO A 166 51.86 -29.13 -15.50
C PRO A 166 50.81 -30.17 -15.09
N ALA A 167 51.03 -31.43 -15.48
CA ALA A 167 50.17 -32.54 -15.09
C ALA A 167 50.28 -32.81 -13.57
N THR A 168 49.17 -33.18 -12.94
CA THR A 168 49.11 -33.51 -11.51
C THR A 168 47.99 -34.50 -11.23
N HIS A 169 48.26 -35.54 -10.45
CA HIS A 169 47.26 -36.57 -10.13
C HIS A 169 46.26 -36.13 -9.05
N ASP A 170 46.52 -34.99 -8.39
CA ASP A 170 45.62 -34.42 -7.38
C ASP A 170 44.60 -33.46 -8.02
N PRO A 171 43.28 -33.75 -7.97
CA PRO A 171 42.25 -32.91 -8.56
C PRO A 171 42.19 -31.51 -7.94
N VAL A 172 42.53 -31.35 -6.65
CA VAL A 172 42.51 -30.02 -6.00
C VAL A 172 43.60 -29.13 -6.58
N THR A 173 44.82 -29.66 -6.71
CA THR A 173 45.94 -28.97 -7.37
C THR A 173 45.64 -28.68 -8.84
N ALA A 174 45.00 -29.62 -9.56
CA ALA A 174 44.61 -29.42 -10.96
C ALA A 174 43.64 -28.24 -11.12
N ILE A 175 42.59 -28.20 -10.30
CA ILE A 175 41.60 -27.12 -10.30
C ILE A 175 42.28 -25.79 -9.93
N ALA A 176 43.13 -25.77 -8.91
CA ALA A 176 43.87 -24.57 -8.52
C ALA A 176 44.77 -24.03 -9.65
N ALA A 177 45.41 -24.91 -10.42
CA ALA A 177 46.21 -24.53 -11.57
C ALA A 177 45.36 -23.88 -12.69
N LEU A 178 44.17 -24.43 -12.98
CA LEU A 178 43.22 -23.86 -13.94
C LEU A 178 42.66 -22.52 -13.46
N THR A 179 42.21 -22.44 -12.20
CA THR A 179 41.75 -21.19 -11.57
C THR A 179 42.84 -20.11 -11.63
N SER A 180 44.09 -20.48 -11.33
CA SER A 180 45.24 -19.57 -11.44
C SER A 180 45.51 -19.11 -12.88
N LEU A 181 45.42 -20.01 -13.87
CA LEU A 181 45.56 -19.66 -15.28
C LEU A 181 44.51 -18.64 -15.71
N PHE A 182 43.23 -18.87 -15.39
CA PHE A 182 42.14 -18.00 -15.84
C PHE A 182 42.10 -16.67 -15.07
N SER A 183 42.62 -16.64 -13.84
CA SER A 183 42.73 -15.41 -13.05
C SER A 183 43.93 -14.54 -13.46
N ASP A 184 44.98 -15.13 -14.06
CA ASP A 184 46.16 -14.41 -14.53
C ASP A 184 45.89 -13.72 -15.87
N ARG A 185 45.89 -12.38 -15.86
CA ARG A 185 45.63 -11.56 -17.05
C ARG A 185 46.56 -11.85 -18.22
N THR A 186 47.85 -12.03 -17.95
CA THR A 186 48.86 -12.18 -19.00
C THR A 186 48.83 -13.58 -19.59
N ARG A 187 48.68 -14.60 -18.74
CA ARG A 187 48.64 -16.00 -19.21
C ARG A 187 47.35 -16.31 -19.95
N MET A 188 46.22 -15.81 -19.47
CA MET A 188 44.93 -16.01 -20.12
C MET A 188 44.83 -15.26 -21.45
N ALA A 189 45.36 -14.04 -21.56
CA ALA A 189 45.41 -13.31 -22.84
C ALA A 189 46.19 -14.11 -23.90
N ARG A 190 47.36 -14.66 -23.55
CA ARG A 190 48.15 -15.52 -24.45
C ARG A 190 47.40 -16.77 -24.89
N LEU A 191 46.57 -17.36 -24.03
CA LEU A 191 45.72 -18.49 -24.40
C LEU A 191 44.64 -18.06 -25.40
N LEU A 192 43.97 -16.93 -25.14
CA LEU A 192 42.91 -16.40 -26.00
C LEU A 192 43.44 -15.91 -27.36
N ASP A 193 44.69 -15.46 -27.46
CA ASP A 193 45.34 -15.10 -28.74
C ASP A 193 45.44 -16.29 -29.71
N THR A 194 45.37 -17.52 -29.20
CA THR A 194 45.35 -18.76 -30.00
C THR A 194 43.94 -19.25 -30.36
N ALA A 195 42.90 -18.55 -29.92
CA ALA A 195 41.51 -18.96 -30.10
C ALA A 195 41.01 -18.74 -31.55
N PRO A 196 40.30 -19.71 -32.15
CA PRO A 196 39.57 -19.48 -33.40
C PRO A 196 38.52 -18.38 -33.25
N ALA A 197 38.32 -17.57 -34.30
CA ALA A 197 37.33 -16.49 -34.30
C ALA A 197 35.91 -16.95 -33.94
N GLU A 198 35.50 -18.14 -34.40
CA GLU A 198 34.20 -18.73 -34.05
C GLU A 198 34.09 -19.06 -32.56
N SER A 199 35.19 -19.47 -31.91
CA SER A 199 35.22 -19.75 -30.47
C SER A 199 35.05 -18.47 -29.66
N VAL A 200 35.70 -17.37 -30.06
CA VAL A 200 35.52 -16.05 -29.44
C VAL A 200 34.08 -15.58 -29.57
N ALA A 201 33.46 -15.73 -30.74
CA ALA A 201 32.07 -15.36 -30.95
C ALA A 201 31.08 -16.15 -30.07
N VAL A 202 31.40 -17.40 -29.70
CA VAL A 202 30.61 -18.17 -28.72
C VAL A 202 30.76 -17.59 -27.31
N LEU A 203 31.99 -17.27 -26.90
CA LEU A 203 32.26 -16.66 -25.60
C LEU A 203 31.55 -15.30 -25.45
N ASP A 204 31.57 -14.46 -26.50
CA ASP A 204 30.89 -13.15 -26.50
C ASP A 204 29.37 -13.27 -26.29
N LYS A 205 28.73 -14.31 -26.85
CA LYS A 205 27.30 -14.57 -26.66
C LYS A 205 26.96 -14.94 -25.21
N LEU A 206 27.83 -15.71 -24.56
CA LEU A 206 27.66 -16.14 -23.16
C LEU A 206 28.17 -15.09 -22.16
N LEU A 207 28.88 -14.07 -22.62
CA LEU A 207 29.63 -13.14 -21.77
C LEU A 207 28.74 -12.40 -20.77
N TRP A 208 27.59 -11.87 -21.19
CA TRP A 208 26.63 -11.15 -20.33
C TRP A 208 25.22 -11.77 -20.32
N GLY A 209 25.00 -12.79 -21.14
CA GLY A 209 23.76 -13.56 -21.19
C GLY A 209 23.72 -14.65 -20.12
N PRO A 210 22.78 -15.60 -20.21
CA PRO A 210 22.85 -16.81 -19.41
C PRO A 210 24.22 -17.48 -19.63
N PRO A 211 24.93 -17.88 -18.55
CA PRO A 211 26.25 -18.48 -18.69
C PRO A 211 26.20 -19.89 -19.27
N TYR A 212 25.00 -20.40 -19.59
CA TYR A 212 24.75 -21.74 -20.11
C TYR A 212 24.41 -21.72 -21.59
N GLY A 213 24.92 -22.70 -22.33
CA GLY A 213 24.60 -22.91 -23.74
C GLY A 213 24.28 -24.37 -24.05
N GLY A 214 23.39 -24.61 -25.01
CA GLY A 214 23.09 -25.95 -25.51
C GLY A 214 24.16 -26.46 -26.48
N VAL A 215 24.48 -27.74 -26.40
CA VAL A 215 25.52 -28.41 -27.20
C VAL A 215 25.00 -29.73 -27.77
N THR A 216 25.37 -30.02 -29.01
CA THR A 216 25.07 -31.29 -29.69
C THR A 216 25.99 -32.40 -29.23
N ASP A 217 25.58 -33.67 -29.37
CA ASP A 217 26.39 -34.84 -28.95
C ASP A 217 27.75 -34.91 -29.66
N ARG A 218 27.86 -34.27 -30.83
CA ARG A 218 29.13 -34.00 -31.52
C ARG A 218 29.31 -32.48 -31.58
N PRO A 219 30.09 -31.87 -30.67
CA PRO A 219 30.35 -30.43 -30.72
C PRO A 219 31.17 -30.08 -31.97
N ALA A 220 30.90 -28.91 -32.55
CA ALA A 220 31.71 -28.38 -33.64
C ALA A 220 33.16 -28.11 -33.18
N ALA A 221 34.11 -28.07 -34.11
CA ALA A 221 35.54 -27.91 -33.79
C ALA A 221 35.84 -26.66 -32.94
N HIS A 222 35.20 -25.52 -33.21
CA HIS A 222 35.37 -24.29 -32.42
C HIS A 222 34.87 -24.43 -30.97
N LEU A 223 33.85 -25.27 -30.73
CA LEU A 223 33.31 -25.52 -29.41
C LEU A 223 34.13 -26.58 -28.66
N GLN A 224 34.59 -27.62 -29.36
CA GLN A 224 35.53 -28.59 -28.82
C GLN A 224 36.83 -27.93 -28.35
N TRP A 225 37.34 -26.95 -29.10
CA TRP A 225 38.53 -26.18 -28.71
C TRP A 225 38.37 -25.49 -27.35
N LEU A 226 37.19 -24.92 -27.07
CA LEU A 226 36.87 -24.29 -25.79
C LEU A 226 36.75 -25.31 -24.65
N LEU A 227 36.15 -26.47 -24.92
CA LEU A 227 35.97 -27.57 -23.96
C LEU A 227 37.29 -28.25 -23.59
N ASP A 228 38.22 -28.38 -24.55
CA ASP A 228 39.52 -28.99 -24.31
C ASP A 228 40.42 -28.11 -23.46
N ARG A 229 40.25 -26.79 -23.51
CA ARG A 229 41.03 -25.82 -22.71
C ARG A 229 40.34 -25.38 -21.42
N GLY A 230 39.18 -25.94 -21.11
CA GLY A 230 38.40 -25.59 -19.92
C GLY A 230 37.81 -24.17 -19.93
N LEU A 231 37.79 -23.51 -21.09
CA LEU A 231 37.18 -22.20 -21.29
C LEU A 231 35.65 -22.27 -21.28
N LEU A 232 35.11 -23.44 -21.67
CA LEU A 232 33.76 -23.88 -21.36
C LEU A 232 33.84 -25.23 -20.64
N LEU A 233 32.91 -25.47 -19.72
CA LEU A 233 32.84 -26.72 -18.97
C LEU A 233 31.47 -27.39 -19.17
N PRO A 234 31.38 -28.72 -19.16
CA PRO A 234 30.11 -29.43 -19.28
C PRO A 234 29.21 -29.17 -18.06
N ALA A 235 27.93 -28.89 -18.30
CA ALA A 235 26.91 -28.62 -17.28
C ALA A 235 25.68 -29.52 -17.48
N GLY A 236 25.93 -30.82 -17.60
CA GLY A 236 24.93 -31.86 -17.92
C GLY A 236 25.22 -32.55 -19.25
N GLY A 237 24.28 -33.39 -19.72
CA GLY A 237 24.51 -34.23 -20.91
C GLY A 237 24.56 -33.48 -22.25
N ARG A 238 23.92 -32.31 -22.35
CA ARG A 238 23.82 -31.51 -23.59
C ARG A 238 24.00 -30.01 -23.38
N ASN A 239 24.57 -29.62 -22.24
CA ASN A 239 24.74 -28.22 -21.87
C ASN A 239 26.18 -27.96 -21.48
N VAL A 240 26.65 -26.74 -21.77
CA VAL A 240 27.93 -26.22 -21.30
C VAL A 240 27.70 -24.96 -20.49
N VAL A 241 28.68 -24.61 -19.68
CA VAL A 241 28.69 -23.41 -18.87
C VAL A 241 30.00 -22.66 -19.04
N LEU A 242 29.92 -21.34 -19.07
CA LEU A 242 31.05 -20.43 -19.00
C LEU A 242 31.48 -20.27 -17.53
N PRO A 243 32.68 -20.74 -17.14
CA PRO A 243 33.16 -20.63 -15.77
C PRO A 243 33.38 -19.17 -15.37
N ARG A 244 33.13 -18.85 -14.09
CA ARG A 244 33.17 -17.48 -13.56
C ARG A 244 34.51 -16.79 -13.81
N GLU A 245 35.62 -17.46 -13.59
CA GLU A 245 36.97 -16.92 -13.74
C GLU A 245 37.25 -16.50 -15.19
N VAL A 246 36.81 -17.33 -16.14
CA VAL A 246 36.90 -17.05 -17.59
C VAL A 246 36.02 -15.85 -17.93
N ALA A 247 34.76 -15.83 -17.47
CA ALA A 247 33.85 -14.71 -17.68
C ALA A 247 34.42 -13.39 -17.11
N LEU A 248 34.92 -13.40 -15.87
CA LEU A 248 35.51 -12.21 -15.25
C LEU A 248 36.75 -11.72 -15.99
N HIS A 249 37.57 -12.63 -16.53
CA HIS A 249 38.67 -12.22 -17.41
C HIS A 249 38.16 -11.49 -18.65
N LEU A 250 37.21 -12.08 -19.37
CA LEU A 250 36.62 -11.49 -20.59
C LEU A 250 35.87 -10.17 -20.31
N ARG A 251 35.39 -9.98 -19.08
CA ARG A 251 34.72 -8.74 -18.62
C ARG A 251 35.68 -7.67 -18.09
N ALA A 252 36.99 -7.89 -18.19
CA ALA A 252 38.03 -7.04 -17.59
C ALA A 252 37.82 -6.83 -16.09
N GLY A 253 37.54 -7.91 -15.36
CA GLY A 253 37.34 -7.94 -13.92
C GLY A 253 35.92 -7.64 -13.45
N ARG A 254 35.04 -7.11 -14.30
CA ARG A 254 33.72 -6.62 -13.86
C ARG A 254 32.71 -7.73 -13.62
N ALA A 255 32.04 -7.68 -12.46
CA ALA A 255 30.89 -8.51 -12.15
C ALA A 255 29.63 -8.06 -12.91
N HIS A 256 29.44 -6.74 -13.04
CA HIS A 256 28.28 -6.11 -13.67
C HIS A 256 28.64 -5.43 -14.98
N ARG A 257 27.72 -5.46 -15.96
CA ARG A 257 27.94 -4.82 -17.28
C ARG A 257 27.97 -3.30 -17.15
N THR A 258 27.05 -2.79 -16.35
CA THR A 258 26.84 -1.36 -16.10
C THR A 258 26.58 -1.18 -14.60
N PRO A 259 27.64 -0.96 -13.79
CA PRO A 259 27.47 -0.45 -12.44
C PRO A 259 26.70 0.87 -12.46
N GLU A 260 25.77 1.07 -11.52
CA GLU A 260 24.95 2.28 -11.43
C GLU A 260 25.19 2.98 -10.08
N PRO A 261 26.40 3.56 -9.84
CA PRO A 261 26.81 4.06 -8.53
C PRO A 261 25.96 5.20 -7.99
N LEU A 262 25.46 6.05 -8.90
CA LEU A 262 24.68 7.22 -8.56
C LEU A 262 23.24 7.03 -9.03
N PRO A 263 22.27 7.56 -8.28
CA PRO A 263 20.90 7.53 -8.75
C PRO A 263 20.73 8.40 -10.00
N PRO A 264 19.88 7.99 -10.96
CA PRO A 264 19.62 8.79 -12.15
C PRO A 264 19.00 10.13 -11.74
N LYS A 265 19.56 11.22 -12.27
CA LYS A 265 19.00 12.56 -12.05
C LYS A 265 17.68 12.68 -12.83
N PRO A 266 16.59 13.15 -12.20
CA PRO A 266 15.34 13.39 -12.91
C PRO A 266 15.52 14.50 -13.96
N ALA A 267 15.69 14.11 -15.23
CA ALA A 267 16.00 15.02 -16.34
C ALA A 267 15.40 14.48 -17.66
N PRO A 268 15.16 15.35 -18.68
CA PRO A 268 15.32 16.80 -18.67
C PRO A 268 14.29 17.50 -17.77
N ALA A 269 14.72 18.55 -17.05
CA ALA A 269 13.84 19.40 -16.26
C ALA A 269 13.21 20.48 -17.15
N THR A 270 11.92 20.74 -16.96
CA THR A 270 11.20 21.85 -17.60
C THR A 270 10.73 22.82 -16.53
N GLU A 271 11.31 24.01 -16.52
CA GLU A 271 10.99 25.08 -15.58
C GLU A 271 9.82 25.93 -16.10
N ARG A 272 8.90 26.30 -15.20
CA ARG A 272 7.77 27.19 -15.48
C ARG A 272 7.60 28.18 -14.33
N ASP A 273 6.87 29.27 -14.58
CA ASP A 273 6.43 30.16 -13.50
C ASP A 273 5.59 29.35 -12.48
N PRO A 274 6.00 29.29 -11.20
CA PRO A 274 5.26 28.59 -10.16
C PRO A 274 3.78 29.00 -10.08
N ARG A 275 3.45 30.29 -10.34
CA ARG A 275 2.06 30.75 -10.32
C ARG A 275 1.19 30.11 -11.39
N LEU A 276 1.76 29.79 -12.56
CA LEU A 276 1.03 29.09 -13.62
C LEU A 276 0.74 27.63 -13.25
N VAL A 277 1.66 27.00 -12.52
CA VAL A 277 1.48 25.64 -11.98
C VAL A 277 0.40 25.65 -10.92
N ASP A 278 0.48 26.59 -9.97
CA ASP A 278 -0.49 26.72 -8.87
C ASP A 278 -1.91 26.99 -9.39
N ASN A 279 -2.07 27.90 -10.37
CA ASN A 279 -3.38 28.18 -10.98
C ASN A 279 -3.95 26.98 -11.76
N ALA A 280 -3.10 26.22 -12.48
CA ALA A 280 -3.54 25.02 -13.18
C ALA A 280 -3.99 23.94 -12.20
N ALA A 281 -3.22 23.72 -11.13
CA ALA A 281 -3.55 22.81 -10.04
C ALA A 281 -4.84 23.23 -9.32
N ALA A 282 -5.04 24.52 -9.04
CA ALA A 282 -6.27 25.03 -8.44
C ALA A 282 -7.51 24.81 -9.33
N SER A 283 -7.35 24.97 -10.64
CA SER A 283 -8.43 24.69 -11.61
C SER A 283 -8.82 23.20 -11.62
N ALA A 284 -7.83 22.30 -11.54
CA ALA A 284 -8.07 20.87 -11.43
C ALA A 284 -8.73 20.50 -10.10
N ALA A 285 -8.26 21.07 -8.98
CA ALA A 285 -8.87 20.89 -7.66
C ALA A 285 -10.34 21.33 -7.64
N PHE A 286 -10.67 22.47 -8.25
CA PHE A 286 -12.05 22.94 -8.37
C PHE A 286 -12.91 21.97 -9.21
N THR A 287 -12.38 21.45 -10.31
CA THR A 287 -13.06 20.44 -11.15
C THR A 287 -13.30 19.13 -10.39
N ALA A 288 -12.34 18.70 -9.56
CA ALA A 288 -12.46 17.52 -8.72
C ALA A 288 -13.63 17.64 -7.72
N LEU A 289 -13.76 18.81 -7.07
CA LEU A 289 -14.86 19.09 -6.15
C LEU A 289 -16.23 19.02 -6.84
N ALA A 290 -16.35 19.65 -8.00
CA ALA A 290 -17.57 19.62 -8.79
C ALA A 290 -17.96 18.19 -9.21
N THR A 291 -16.98 17.37 -9.57
CA THR A 291 -17.19 15.98 -9.99
C THR A 291 -17.69 15.10 -8.84
N VAL A 292 -17.09 15.23 -7.65
CA VAL A 292 -17.54 14.49 -6.45
C VAL A 292 -18.93 14.96 -6.02
N GLU A 293 -19.22 16.26 -6.08
CA GLU A 293 -20.55 16.78 -5.79
C GLU A 293 -21.62 16.26 -6.77
N GLU A 294 -21.31 16.15 -8.06
CA GLU A 294 -22.20 15.56 -9.07
C GLU A 294 -22.44 14.06 -8.82
N LEU A 295 -21.41 13.31 -8.42
CA LEU A 295 -21.54 11.91 -8.02
C LEU A 295 -22.48 11.74 -6.82
N LEU A 296 -22.36 12.59 -5.79
CA LEU A 296 -23.21 12.54 -4.61
C LEU A 296 -24.67 12.86 -4.95
N LYS A 297 -24.90 13.83 -5.85
CA LYS A 297 -26.25 14.17 -6.35
C LYS A 297 -26.90 13.02 -7.12
N GLU A 298 -26.14 12.33 -7.97
CA GLU A 298 -26.63 11.17 -8.73
C GLU A 298 -27.10 10.03 -7.81
N TRP A 299 -26.51 9.88 -6.62
CA TRP A 299 -26.83 8.80 -5.67
C TRP A 299 -27.74 9.24 -4.51
N ASP A 300 -28.34 10.43 -4.59
CA ASP A 300 -29.13 11.04 -3.50
C ASP A 300 -30.40 10.25 -3.16
N LEU A 301 -31.00 9.58 -4.15
CA LEU A 301 -32.19 8.73 -3.99
C LEU A 301 -31.86 7.26 -3.72
N GLY A 302 -30.59 6.95 -3.43
CA GLY A 302 -30.07 5.61 -3.25
C GLY A 302 -29.33 5.13 -4.50
N GLY A 303 -28.07 4.75 -4.30
CA GLY A 303 -27.20 4.30 -5.37
C GLY A 303 -27.35 2.80 -5.70
N PRO A 304 -26.40 2.26 -6.48
CA PRO A 304 -26.46 0.89 -6.99
C PRO A 304 -26.34 -0.18 -5.89
N SER A 305 -26.92 -1.35 -6.15
CA SER A 305 -26.79 -2.53 -5.27
C SER A 305 -25.36 -3.06 -5.22
N VAL A 306 -24.94 -3.56 -4.05
CA VAL A 306 -23.67 -4.26 -3.86
C VAL A 306 -23.74 -5.67 -4.45
N LEU A 307 -22.71 -6.07 -5.19
CA LEU A 307 -22.61 -7.43 -5.72
C LEU A 307 -22.43 -8.45 -4.59
N ARG A 308 -22.86 -9.71 -4.80
CA ARG A 308 -22.58 -10.82 -3.86
C ARG A 308 -21.09 -11.03 -3.58
N ALA A 309 -20.23 -10.70 -4.53
CA ALA A 309 -18.77 -10.77 -4.39
C ALA A 309 -18.15 -9.49 -3.78
N GLY A 310 -18.98 -8.51 -3.41
CA GLY A 310 -18.60 -7.15 -3.04
C GLY A 310 -18.37 -6.26 -4.27
N GLY A 311 -18.55 -4.94 -4.10
CA GLY A 311 -18.30 -3.95 -5.13
C GLY A 311 -19.48 -3.69 -6.08
N LEU A 312 -19.20 -2.90 -7.11
CA LEU A 312 -20.14 -2.38 -8.10
C LEU A 312 -20.18 -3.25 -9.37
N SER A 313 -21.35 -3.40 -10.00
CA SER A 313 -21.42 -4.06 -11.31
C SER A 313 -20.77 -3.22 -12.41
N VAL A 314 -20.24 -3.87 -13.46
CA VAL A 314 -19.69 -3.17 -14.65
C VAL A 314 -20.74 -2.27 -15.31
N ARG A 315 -22.01 -2.70 -15.30
CA ARG A 315 -23.13 -1.92 -15.85
C ARG A 315 -23.36 -0.63 -15.05
N ASP A 316 -23.35 -0.73 -13.73
CA ASP A 316 -23.56 0.43 -12.86
C ASP A 316 -22.36 1.38 -12.88
N LEU A 317 -21.13 0.86 -13.02
CA LEU A 317 -19.93 1.68 -13.25
C LEU A 317 -20.06 2.47 -14.55
N LYS A 318 -20.46 1.81 -15.65
CA LYS A 318 -20.68 2.47 -16.95
C LYS A 318 -21.80 3.51 -16.90
N ARG A 319 -22.88 3.24 -16.17
CA ARG A 319 -23.96 4.23 -15.94
C ARG A 319 -23.43 5.45 -15.21
N THR A 320 -22.66 5.24 -14.13
CA THR A 320 -22.05 6.32 -13.34
C THR A 320 -21.06 7.13 -14.20
N ALA A 321 -20.24 6.47 -15.01
CA ALA A 321 -19.33 7.13 -15.94
C ALA A 321 -20.06 7.99 -16.98
N THR A 322 -21.19 7.51 -17.50
CA THR A 322 -22.04 8.27 -18.43
C THR A 322 -22.68 9.48 -17.74
N ALA A 323 -23.16 9.33 -16.50
CA ALA A 323 -23.76 10.42 -15.73
C ALA A 323 -22.74 11.53 -15.40
N LEU A 324 -21.49 11.15 -15.11
CA LEU A 324 -20.38 12.07 -14.83
C LEU A 324 -19.67 12.59 -16.10
N ASP A 325 -20.13 12.24 -17.30
CA ASP A 325 -19.49 12.55 -18.58
C ASP A 325 -17.97 12.22 -18.61
N THR A 326 -17.62 11.01 -18.15
CA THR A 326 -16.22 10.58 -18.00
C THR A 326 -16.01 9.12 -18.38
N THR A 327 -14.76 8.66 -18.33
CA THR A 327 -14.42 7.25 -18.62
C THR A 327 -14.70 6.34 -17.42
N GLU A 328 -14.90 5.04 -17.66
CA GLU A 328 -15.09 4.05 -16.57
C GLU A 328 -13.91 4.04 -15.57
N HIS A 329 -12.69 4.29 -16.05
CA HIS A 329 -11.50 4.38 -15.20
C HIS A 329 -11.53 5.60 -14.27
N LEU A 330 -11.91 6.78 -14.79
CA LEU A 330 -12.04 7.99 -13.99
C LEU A 330 -13.24 7.92 -13.04
N ALA A 331 -14.36 7.33 -13.47
CA ALA A 331 -15.50 7.08 -12.59
C ALA A 331 -15.11 6.16 -11.41
N ALA A 332 -14.32 5.11 -11.68
CA ALA A 332 -13.79 4.25 -10.62
C ALA A 332 -12.88 5.03 -9.66
N PHE A 333 -12.03 5.94 -10.16
CA PHE A 333 -11.22 6.82 -9.32
C PHE A 333 -12.07 7.68 -8.38
N TRP A 334 -13.08 8.38 -8.90
CA TRP A 334 -13.96 9.25 -8.09
C TRP A 334 -14.77 8.46 -7.06
N LEU A 335 -15.28 7.27 -7.43
CA LEU A 335 -15.99 6.37 -6.53
C LEU A 335 -15.10 5.91 -5.38
N GLU A 336 -13.90 5.41 -5.68
CA GLU A 336 -12.96 4.93 -4.67
C GLU A 336 -12.45 6.07 -3.77
N LEU A 337 -12.29 7.27 -4.30
CA LEU A 337 -11.93 8.46 -3.53
C LEU A 337 -13.07 8.88 -2.59
N ALA A 338 -14.30 8.98 -3.09
CA ALA A 338 -15.46 9.32 -2.26
C ALA A 338 -15.70 8.27 -1.17
N TYR A 339 -15.49 7.00 -1.48
CA TYR A 339 -15.56 5.90 -0.51
C TYR A 339 -14.43 5.99 0.52
N GLY A 340 -13.20 6.24 0.08
CA GLY A 340 -12.03 6.44 0.95
C GLY A 340 -12.13 7.67 1.86
N ALA A 341 -12.82 8.72 1.40
CA ALA A 341 -13.13 9.90 2.20
C ALA A 341 -14.36 9.72 3.11
N GLY A 342 -15.05 8.58 3.03
CA GLY A 342 -16.24 8.29 3.84
C GLY A 342 -17.51 9.02 3.39
N LEU A 343 -17.54 9.60 2.19
CA LEU A 343 -18.70 10.32 1.63
C LEU A 343 -19.76 9.36 1.08
N ILE A 344 -19.34 8.17 0.63
CA ILE A 344 -20.24 7.09 0.23
C ILE A 344 -19.89 5.79 0.98
N ALA A 345 -20.89 4.97 1.25
CA ALA A 345 -20.70 3.66 1.88
C ALA A 345 -21.83 2.68 1.48
N SER A 346 -21.66 1.40 1.81
CA SER A 346 -22.77 0.43 1.80
C SER A 346 -23.67 0.69 3.02
N ASP A 347 -24.98 0.61 2.82
CA ASP A 347 -25.99 0.71 3.89
C ASP A 347 -25.87 -0.46 4.90
N GLY A 348 -25.42 -1.64 4.45
CA GLY A 348 -25.31 -2.87 5.26
C GLY A 348 -26.66 -3.51 5.59
N GLU A 349 -27.69 -3.21 4.80
CA GLU A 349 -28.99 -3.87 4.87
C GLU A 349 -28.96 -5.25 4.18
N THR A 350 -30.05 -6.02 4.25
CA THR A 350 -30.09 -7.37 3.63
C THR A 350 -29.87 -7.31 2.10
N ASP A 351 -30.43 -6.28 1.46
CA ASP A 351 -30.21 -5.95 0.04
C ASP A 351 -29.29 -4.73 -0.05
N GLU A 352 -28.01 -4.95 0.28
CA GLU A 352 -27.03 -3.88 0.39
C GLU A 352 -26.97 -2.98 -0.85
N ARG A 353 -26.92 -1.66 -0.64
CA ARG A 353 -26.69 -0.67 -1.70
C ARG A 353 -25.70 0.39 -1.26
N TYR A 354 -24.99 0.95 -2.23
CA TYR A 354 -24.17 2.12 -1.99
C TYR A 354 -25.03 3.38 -1.96
N ALA A 355 -24.77 4.29 -1.02
CA ALA A 355 -25.42 5.58 -0.94
C ALA A 355 -24.53 6.63 -0.24
N ALA A 356 -24.95 7.89 -0.30
CA ALA A 356 -24.31 8.97 0.45
C ALA A 356 -24.43 8.74 1.97
N THR A 357 -23.35 9.02 2.68
CA THR A 357 -23.30 8.98 4.14
C THR A 357 -23.73 10.32 4.74
N PRO A 358 -24.04 10.40 6.04
CA PRO A 358 -24.24 11.70 6.71
C PRO A 358 -23.03 12.65 6.60
N ALA A 359 -21.81 12.11 6.52
CA ALA A 359 -20.58 12.90 6.35
C ALA A 359 -20.52 13.61 4.98
N ALA A 360 -21.23 13.11 3.96
CA ALA A 360 -21.35 13.80 2.68
C ALA A 360 -22.07 15.15 2.81
N GLU A 361 -23.08 15.24 3.68
CA GLU A 361 -23.81 16.49 3.90
C GLU A 361 -22.94 17.50 4.64
N GLU A 362 -22.21 17.06 5.68
CA GLU A 362 -21.23 17.88 6.39
C GLU A 362 -20.15 18.39 5.44
N TRP A 363 -19.60 17.52 4.59
CA TRP A 363 -18.61 17.89 3.59
C TRP A 363 -19.12 18.95 2.61
N LEU A 364 -20.36 18.82 2.13
CA LEU A 364 -20.97 19.82 1.23
C LEU A 364 -21.23 21.19 1.90
N GLN A 365 -21.12 21.32 3.23
CA GLN A 365 -21.21 22.61 3.94
C GLN A 365 -19.85 23.29 4.13
N LEU A 366 -18.74 22.58 3.89
CA LEU A 366 -17.39 23.13 4.06
C LEU A 366 -17.04 24.10 2.90
N PRO A 367 -16.16 25.09 3.14
CA PRO A 367 -15.53 25.86 2.08
C PRO A 367 -14.75 24.98 1.08
N ASP A 368 -14.66 25.38 -0.19
CA ASP A 368 -14.05 24.58 -1.27
C ASP A 368 -12.64 24.08 -0.96
N HIS A 369 -11.78 24.91 -0.38
CA HIS A 369 -10.41 24.53 -0.03
C HIS A 369 -10.37 23.49 1.11
N GLU A 370 -11.31 23.53 2.05
CA GLU A 370 -11.45 22.52 3.10
C GLU A 370 -12.05 21.22 2.54
N ARG A 371 -13.05 21.32 1.65
CA ARG A 371 -13.58 20.18 0.91
C ARG A 371 -12.47 19.43 0.17
N TRP A 372 -11.58 20.18 -0.49
CA TRP A 372 -10.43 19.62 -1.20
C TRP A 372 -9.45 18.93 -0.24
N ALA A 373 -9.20 19.56 0.92
CA ALA A 373 -8.29 19.01 1.92
C ALA A 373 -8.77 17.65 2.45
N VAL A 374 -10.08 17.45 2.64
CA VAL A 374 -10.66 16.15 3.03
C VAL A 374 -10.35 15.08 1.98
N LEU A 375 -10.56 15.38 0.69
CA LEU A 375 -10.28 14.44 -0.40
C LEU A 375 -8.78 14.12 -0.52
N ALA A 376 -7.93 15.16 -0.48
CA ALA A 376 -6.49 15.00 -0.60
C ALA A 376 -5.89 14.23 0.60
N ALA A 377 -6.39 14.47 1.82
CA ALA A 377 -5.99 13.78 3.03
C ALA A 377 -6.43 12.30 3.05
N ALA A 378 -7.56 11.97 2.41
CA ALA A 378 -8.00 10.59 2.22
C ALA A 378 -7.17 9.87 1.14
N TRP A 379 -6.86 10.55 0.03
CA TRP A 379 -6.12 9.99 -1.10
C TRP A 379 -4.67 9.62 -0.76
N LEU A 380 -3.94 10.50 -0.08
CA LEU A 380 -2.50 10.32 0.14
C LEU A 380 -2.15 8.99 0.87
N PRO A 381 -2.82 8.62 1.98
CA PRO A 381 -2.60 7.34 2.67
C PRO A 381 -3.42 6.17 2.10
N ALA A 382 -4.25 6.38 1.06
CA ALA A 382 -5.14 5.33 0.56
C ALA A 382 -4.35 4.14 -0.04
N THR A 383 -4.67 2.94 0.43
CA THR A 383 -4.19 1.68 -0.16
C THR A 383 -5.06 1.23 -1.32
N ARG A 384 -6.32 1.64 -1.36
CA ARG A 384 -7.24 1.38 -2.46
C ARG A 384 -6.70 2.03 -3.73
N THR A 385 -6.51 1.22 -4.77
CA THR A 385 -5.87 1.64 -6.03
C THR A 385 -6.86 1.55 -7.19
N PRO A 386 -7.50 2.65 -7.60
CA PRO A 386 -8.57 2.62 -8.60
C PRO A 386 -8.09 2.11 -9.96
N GLY A 387 -6.81 2.31 -10.28
CA GLY A 387 -6.23 1.86 -11.55
C GLY A 387 -6.19 0.35 -11.77
N VAL A 388 -6.44 -0.48 -10.73
CA VAL A 388 -6.59 -1.94 -10.91
C VAL A 388 -8.02 -2.38 -11.25
N VAL A 389 -9.00 -1.49 -11.15
CA VAL A 389 -10.40 -1.80 -11.50
C VAL A 389 -10.47 -2.18 -12.99
N GLY A 390 -11.19 -3.26 -13.30
CA GLY A 390 -11.28 -3.80 -14.66
C GLY A 390 -10.15 -4.77 -15.03
N THR A 391 -9.08 -4.88 -14.22
CA THR A 391 -8.01 -5.88 -14.41
C THR A 391 -8.39 -7.24 -13.80
N ALA A 392 -7.72 -8.32 -14.20
CA ALA A 392 -7.98 -9.66 -13.67
C ALA A 392 -7.20 -9.93 -12.37
N ASP A 393 -7.84 -10.60 -11.40
CA ASP A 393 -7.20 -11.14 -10.20
C ASP A 393 -6.35 -12.38 -10.52
N ALA A 394 -5.63 -12.91 -9.53
CA ALA A 394 -4.81 -14.12 -9.68
C ALA A 394 -5.62 -15.38 -10.08
N LYS A 395 -6.96 -15.32 -10.02
CA LYS A 395 -7.90 -16.38 -10.44
C LYS A 395 -8.61 -16.03 -11.76
N GLY A 396 -8.16 -15.00 -12.48
CA GLY A 396 -8.71 -14.56 -13.76
C GLY A 396 -10.03 -13.78 -13.67
N ARG A 397 -10.48 -13.38 -12.47
CA ARG A 397 -11.75 -12.64 -12.29
C ARG A 397 -11.50 -11.14 -12.31
N THR A 398 -12.36 -10.40 -13.00
CA THR A 398 -12.29 -8.93 -13.07
C THR A 398 -12.49 -8.28 -11.69
N LEU A 399 -11.62 -7.35 -11.34
CA LEU A 399 -11.72 -6.53 -10.13
C LEU A 399 -12.77 -5.44 -10.30
N ALA A 400 -13.77 -5.44 -9.41
CA ALA A 400 -14.86 -4.47 -9.41
C ALA A 400 -14.50 -3.21 -8.58
N ALA A 401 -15.00 -2.05 -8.99
CA ALA A 401 -14.93 -0.82 -8.17
C ALA A 401 -15.66 -1.03 -6.85
N LEU A 402 -15.19 -0.40 -5.77
CA LEU A 402 -15.66 -0.55 -4.38
C LEU A 402 -15.55 -1.99 -3.85
N GLY A 403 -14.80 -2.86 -4.54
CA GLY A 403 -14.61 -4.25 -4.18
C GLY A 403 -13.49 -4.46 -3.13
N PRO A 404 -13.45 -5.63 -2.47
CA PRO A 404 -12.49 -5.92 -1.39
C PRO A 404 -11.03 -6.12 -1.87
N ASN A 405 -10.80 -6.35 -3.16
CA ASN A 405 -9.48 -6.73 -3.70
C ASN A 405 -8.78 -5.58 -4.46
N VAL A 406 -9.19 -4.33 -4.22
CA VAL A 406 -8.65 -3.13 -4.87
C VAL A 406 -7.43 -2.57 -4.11
N ASP A 407 -7.22 -2.99 -2.86
CA ASP A 407 -6.11 -2.54 -2.02
C ASP A 407 -4.73 -3.01 -2.49
N ARG A 408 -3.77 -2.09 -2.52
CA ARG A 408 -2.34 -2.33 -2.74
C ARG A 408 -1.57 -1.64 -1.63
N SER A 409 -1.09 -2.43 -0.67
CA SER A 409 -0.30 -1.94 0.47
C SER A 409 0.90 -1.04 0.11
N PRO A 410 1.63 -1.21 -1.00
CA PRO A 410 2.72 -0.28 -1.35
C PRO A 410 2.24 1.07 -1.92
N ALA A 411 0.95 1.24 -2.24
CA ALA A 411 0.45 2.46 -2.91
C ALA A 411 0.78 3.75 -2.15
N PRO A 412 0.58 3.87 -0.82
CA PRO A 412 0.90 5.09 -0.08
C PRO A 412 2.40 5.43 -0.09
N GLU A 413 3.28 4.42 0.03
CA GLU A 413 4.74 4.60 -0.01
C GLU A 413 5.18 5.11 -1.38
N VAL A 414 4.73 4.47 -2.45
CA VAL A 414 5.05 4.84 -3.83
C VAL A 414 4.53 6.24 -4.14
N ARG A 415 3.28 6.52 -3.74
CA ARG A 415 2.64 7.82 -3.95
C ARG A 415 3.44 8.94 -3.29
N ARG A 416 3.72 8.81 -1.99
CA ARG A 416 4.53 9.77 -1.24
C ARG A 416 5.92 9.93 -1.83
N ARG A 417 6.60 8.84 -2.20
CA ARG A 417 7.96 8.94 -2.77
C ARG A 417 7.96 9.63 -4.13
N THR A 418 6.99 9.34 -4.98
CA THR A 418 6.83 9.98 -6.31
C THR A 418 6.64 11.49 -6.15
N LEU A 419 5.75 11.92 -5.25
CA LEU A 419 5.52 13.33 -4.96
C LEU A 419 6.73 14.00 -4.28
N ALA A 420 7.45 13.28 -3.41
CA ALA A 420 8.67 13.79 -2.77
C ALA A 420 9.81 14.03 -3.78
N LEU A 421 9.93 13.18 -4.80
CA LEU A 421 10.89 13.40 -5.90
C LEU A 421 10.56 14.67 -6.69
N LEU A 422 9.27 14.97 -6.91
CA LEU A 422 8.83 16.24 -7.50
C LEU A 422 9.05 17.42 -6.54
N ALA A 423 8.87 17.21 -5.23
CA ALA A 423 9.07 18.25 -4.21
C ALA A 423 10.55 18.66 -4.06
N ALA A 424 11.48 17.73 -4.31
CA ALA A 424 12.91 17.99 -4.31
C ALA A 424 13.38 18.85 -5.50
N LEU A 425 12.54 19.01 -6.54
CA LEU A 425 12.81 19.91 -7.65
C LEU A 425 12.42 21.36 -7.28
N PRO A 426 13.09 22.38 -7.86
CA PRO A 426 12.72 23.77 -7.65
C PRO A 426 11.24 24.04 -7.95
N PRO A 427 10.57 24.97 -7.23
CA PRO A 427 9.21 25.39 -7.53
C PRO A 427 8.97 25.66 -9.02
N GLY A 428 7.85 25.15 -9.56
CA GLY A 428 7.52 25.29 -10.98
C GLY A 428 8.19 24.30 -11.94
N THR A 429 9.03 23.39 -11.44
CA THR A 429 9.77 22.42 -12.27
C THR A 429 9.02 21.10 -12.44
N SER A 430 8.92 20.61 -13.68
CA SER A 430 8.43 19.27 -14.02
C SER A 430 9.51 18.43 -14.68
N VAL A 431 9.38 17.10 -14.61
CA VAL A 431 10.22 16.14 -15.34
C VAL A 431 9.36 15.08 -16.01
N PRO A 432 9.82 14.43 -17.10
CA PRO A 432 9.10 13.31 -17.70
C PRO A 432 8.86 12.17 -16.70
N SER A 433 7.70 11.51 -16.79
CA SER A 433 7.37 10.38 -15.90
C SER A 433 8.43 9.28 -15.95
N GLY A 434 8.96 8.97 -17.14
CA GLY A 434 10.04 7.99 -17.31
C GLY A 434 11.30 8.29 -16.48
N ALA A 435 11.62 9.55 -16.23
CA ALA A 435 12.76 9.94 -15.40
C ALA A 435 12.51 9.65 -13.90
N LEU A 436 11.28 9.89 -13.42
CA LEU A 436 10.86 9.53 -12.07
C LEU A 436 10.81 8.01 -11.88
N LEU A 437 10.28 7.29 -12.87
CA LEU A 437 10.20 5.83 -12.86
C LEU A 437 11.61 5.20 -12.81
N ALA A 438 12.55 5.71 -13.60
CA ALA A 438 13.95 5.28 -13.55
C ALA A 438 14.57 5.51 -12.17
N ARG A 439 14.30 6.66 -11.53
CA ARG A 439 14.74 6.95 -10.17
C ARG A 439 14.14 6.00 -9.14
N LEU A 440 12.83 5.75 -9.20
CA LEU A 440 12.14 4.81 -8.30
C LEU A 440 12.63 3.36 -8.47
N GLN A 441 12.92 2.94 -9.70
CA GLN A 441 13.46 1.62 -10.00
C GLN A 441 14.91 1.48 -9.50
N TRP A 442 15.71 2.55 -9.57
CA TRP A 442 17.05 2.57 -8.99
C TRP A 442 17.00 2.45 -7.46
N GLU A 443 16.05 3.10 -6.79
CA GLU A 443 15.93 3.07 -5.31
C GLU A 443 15.47 1.71 -4.76
N ARG A 444 14.67 0.96 -5.53
CA ARG A 444 14.07 -0.33 -5.14
C ARG A 444 13.97 -1.29 -6.34
N PRO A 445 15.08 -1.84 -6.84
CA PRO A 445 15.12 -2.61 -8.09
C PRO A 445 14.37 -3.94 -8.04
N LEU A 446 14.34 -4.63 -6.89
CA LEU A 446 13.74 -5.97 -6.77
C LEU A 446 12.23 -5.95 -6.46
N ARG A 447 11.72 -4.86 -5.89
CA ARG A 447 10.28 -4.68 -5.63
C ARG A 447 9.47 -4.43 -6.90
N GLY A 448 10.12 -4.41 -8.06
CA GLY A 448 9.43 -4.33 -9.34
C GLY A 448 9.81 -5.37 -10.40
N ALA A 449 10.42 -6.49 -10.01
CA ALA A 449 10.82 -7.54 -10.93
C ALA A 449 9.95 -8.82 -10.82
N ALA A 450 8.96 -8.86 -9.92
CA ALA A 450 8.34 -10.10 -9.49
C ALA A 450 7.19 -10.63 -10.39
N ALA A 451 6.89 -10.02 -11.54
CA ALA A 451 5.71 -10.39 -12.34
C ALA A 451 5.97 -10.84 -13.79
N ALA A 452 7.21 -10.90 -14.28
CA ALA A 452 7.48 -11.34 -15.65
C ALA A 452 8.40 -12.58 -15.67
N LYS A 453 7.81 -13.78 -15.62
CA LYS A 453 8.39 -14.88 -16.39
C LYS A 453 8.08 -14.56 -17.85
N PRO A 454 9.08 -14.30 -18.72
CA PRO A 454 8.82 -14.30 -20.14
C PRO A 454 8.38 -15.72 -20.50
N GLU A 455 7.15 -15.90 -20.96
CA GLU A 455 6.84 -17.09 -21.75
C GLU A 455 7.72 -17.03 -23.01
N GLU A 456 8.49 -18.08 -23.26
CA GLU A 456 9.34 -18.16 -24.45
C GLU A 456 8.47 -18.06 -25.71
N GLY A 457 8.60 -16.95 -26.45
CA GLY A 457 8.15 -16.86 -27.84
C GLY A 457 6.99 -15.90 -28.15
N THR A 458 6.48 -15.12 -27.19
CA THR A 458 5.46 -14.10 -27.50
C THR A 458 5.98 -12.68 -27.26
N ALA A 459 5.94 -11.85 -28.30
CA ALA A 459 6.20 -10.40 -28.24
C ALA A 459 5.00 -9.67 -27.59
N ALA A 460 4.52 -10.15 -26.45
CA ALA A 460 3.58 -9.40 -25.63
C ALA A 460 4.36 -8.26 -24.94
N PRO A 461 3.79 -7.04 -24.82
CA PRO A 461 4.42 -5.99 -24.03
C PRO A 461 4.62 -6.53 -22.61
N VAL A 462 5.86 -6.45 -22.11
CA VAL A 462 6.17 -6.77 -20.71
C VAL A 462 5.24 -5.93 -19.85
N GLU A 463 4.27 -6.57 -19.18
CA GLU A 463 3.36 -5.85 -18.29
C GLU A 463 4.22 -5.08 -17.28
N ALA A 464 4.05 -3.75 -17.26
CA ALA A 464 4.78 -2.90 -16.34
C ALA A 464 4.49 -3.36 -14.90
N ASP A 465 5.57 -3.52 -14.13
CA ASP A 465 5.45 -3.96 -12.75
C ASP A 465 4.53 -3.04 -11.92
N LEU A 466 3.91 -3.62 -10.88
CA LEU A 466 2.95 -2.93 -10.02
C LEU A 466 3.49 -1.59 -9.48
N ARG A 467 4.76 -1.50 -9.05
CA ARG A 467 5.32 -0.25 -8.51
C ARG A 467 5.38 0.85 -9.58
N THR A 468 5.73 0.47 -10.81
CA THR A 468 5.76 1.38 -11.96
C THR A 468 4.35 1.89 -12.28
N ARG A 469 3.36 1.00 -12.29
CA ARG A 469 1.96 1.37 -12.49
C ARG A 469 1.42 2.28 -11.38
N LEU A 470 1.73 1.98 -10.11
CA LEU A 470 1.37 2.82 -8.97
C LEU A 470 1.95 4.24 -9.06
N ALA A 471 3.20 4.36 -9.50
CA ALA A 471 3.84 5.67 -9.68
C ALA A 471 3.21 6.44 -10.85
N GLN A 472 2.87 5.77 -11.96
CA GLN A 472 2.17 6.41 -13.08
C GLN A 472 0.77 6.87 -12.66
N TRP A 473 -0.03 6.00 -12.04
CA TRP A 473 -1.35 6.37 -11.51
C TRP A 473 -1.25 7.51 -10.49
N THR A 474 -0.22 7.52 -9.63
CA THR A 474 0.02 8.65 -8.73
C THR A 474 0.14 9.98 -9.46
N LEU A 475 0.91 10.03 -10.56
CA LEU A 475 1.09 11.26 -11.33
C LEU A 475 -0.22 11.71 -11.98
N ASP A 476 -0.98 10.77 -12.54
CA ASP A 476 -2.25 11.06 -13.19
C ASP A 476 -3.32 11.52 -12.17
N GLU A 477 -3.44 10.80 -11.04
CA GLU A 477 -4.36 11.12 -9.94
C GLU A 477 -3.99 12.45 -9.26
N ALA A 478 -2.69 12.76 -9.10
CA ALA A 478 -2.24 14.01 -8.52
C ALA A 478 -2.61 15.22 -9.39
N GLU A 479 -2.56 15.08 -10.72
CA GLU A 479 -2.98 16.14 -11.64
C GLU A 479 -4.51 16.29 -11.61
N LEU A 480 -5.26 15.18 -11.58
CA LEU A 480 -6.73 15.20 -11.48
C LEU A 480 -7.24 15.85 -10.18
N LEU A 481 -6.59 15.57 -9.04
CA LEU A 481 -6.93 16.19 -7.76
C LEU A 481 -6.42 17.62 -7.61
N GLY A 482 -5.60 18.10 -8.54
CA GLY A 482 -4.95 19.40 -8.43
C GLY A 482 -3.89 19.47 -7.34
N VAL A 483 -3.21 18.36 -7.03
CA VAL A 483 -1.97 18.33 -6.22
C VAL A 483 -0.77 18.77 -7.08
N THR A 484 -0.78 18.39 -8.36
CA THR A 484 0.15 18.88 -9.38
C THR A 484 -0.59 19.72 -10.41
N GLY A 485 0.15 20.57 -11.13
CA GLY A 485 -0.35 21.33 -12.26
C GLY A 485 0.70 21.42 -13.35
N ARG A 486 0.32 21.11 -14.60
CA ARG A 486 1.24 21.04 -15.75
C ARG A 486 2.44 20.11 -15.47
N GLY A 487 2.21 19.02 -14.72
CA GLY A 487 3.22 18.03 -14.37
C GLY A 487 4.26 18.47 -13.33
N ALA A 488 4.10 19.65 -12.72
CA ALA A 488 4.93 20.13 -11.61
C ALA A 488 4.11 20.14 -10.30
N LEU A 489 4.78 19.95 -9.16
CA LEU A 489 4.13 20.00 -7.85
C LEU A 489 3.75 21.45 -7.51
N ALA A 490 2.48 21.67 -7.15
CA ALA A 490 1.97 22.98 -6.75
C ALA A 490 2.38 23.34 -5.31
N ALA A 491 2.26 24.61 -4.92
CA ALA A 491 2.61 25.09 -3.58
C ALA A 491 1.78 24.38 -2.48
N HIS A 492 0.46 24.27 -2.65
CA HIS A 492 -0.40 23.51 -1.73
C HIS A 492 -0.12 22.00 -1.77
N GLY A 493 0.28 21.45 -2.93
CA GLY A 493 0.74 20.06 -3.05
C GLY A 493 2.02 19.77 -2.26
N ARG A 494 2.98 20.72 -2.23
CA ARG A 494 4.16 20.65 -1.36
C ARG A 494 3.77 20.67 0.12
N ALA A 495 2.89 21.60 0.51
CA ALA A 495 2.44 21.72 1.90
C ALA A 495 1.70 20.47 2.40
N LEU A 496 0.99 19.75 1.52
CA LEU A 496 0.30 18.50 1.82
C LEU A 496 1.26 17.37 2.24
N LEU A 497 2.50 17.35 1.73
CA LEU A 497 3.47 16.29 2.05
C LEU A 497 4.05 16.41 3.47
N GLY A 498 3.98 17.57 4.11
CA GLY A 498 4.68 17.85 5.36
C GLY A 498 6.04 18.52 5.13
N THR A 499 6.75 18.85 6.22
CA THR A 499 7.99 19.67 6.25
C THR A 499 9.02 19.33 5.18
N GLU A 500 9.77 20.37 4.79
CA GLU A 500 10.80 20.33 3.74
C GLU A 500 11.73 19.12 3.86
N PRO A 501 12.16 18.53 2.73
CA PRO A 501 13.08 17.41 2.74
C PRO A 501 14.46 17.86 3.27
N GLU A 502 14.70 17.68 4.56
CA GLU A 502 16.06 17.61 5.10
C GLU A 502 16.63 16.21 4.79
N ASP A 503 17.63 16.20 3.90
CA ASP A 503 18.45 15.07 3.48
C ASP A 503 17.74 13.89 2.78
N ASP A 504 18.51 13.14 1.97
CA ASP A 504 18.11 11.94 1.19
C ASP A 504 17.55 10.77 2.05
N ALA A 505 17.23 11.00 3.32
CA ALA A 505 16.60 10.03 4.21
C ALA A 505 15.09 9.94 3.96
N PRO A 506 14.48 8.73 4.04
CA PRO A 506 13.04 8.61 4.00
C PRO A 506 12.42 9.32 5.20
N ALA A 507 11.66 10.39 4.95
CA ALA A 507 10.91 11.11 5.98
C ALA A 507 10.02 10.13 6.77
N PRO A 508 9.93 10.25 8.11
CA PRO A 508 9.06 9.42 8.91
C PRO A 508 7.60 9.53 8.42
N VAL A 509 6.83 8.44 8.54
CA VAL A 509 5.41 8.46 8.23
C VAL A 509 4.74 9.48 9.17
N PRO A 510 4.07 10.53 8.65
CA PRO A 510 3.48 11.54 9.51
C PRO A 510 2.38 10.91 10.36
N THR A 511 2.30 11.34 11.61
CA THR A 511 1.19 11.00 12.50
C THR A 511 -0.12 11.54 11.92
N PRO A 512 -1.30 10.99 12.30
CA PRO A 512 -2.59 11.51 11.85
C PRO A 512 -2.76 13.01 12.14
N ALA A 513 -2.24 13.50 13.27
CA ALA A 513 -2.28 14.92 13.63
C ALA A 513 -1.42 15.78 12.70
N GLU A 514 -0.21 15.34 12.37
CA GLU A 514 0.67 16.03 11.42
C GLU A 514 0.09 16.04 10.00
N ALA A 515 -0.55 14.94 9.58
CA ALA A 515 -1.22 14.84 8.30
C ALA A 515 -2.41 15.82 8.21
N THR A 516 -3.24 15.90 9.26
CA THR A 516 -4.33 16.89 9.33
C THR A 516 -3.81 18.33 9.31
N ALA A 517 -2.73 18.62 10.05
CA ALA A 517 -2.12 19.95 10.04
C ALA A 517 -1.52 20.31 8.67
N ALA A 518 -0.91 19.35 7.96
CA ALA A 518 -0.41 19.53 6.61
C ALA A 518 -1.54 19.80 5.60
N ALA A 519 -2.64 19.04 5.70
CA ALA A 519 -3.83 19.26 4.88
C ALA A 519 -4.45 20.66 5.12
N GLY A 520 -4.50 21.12 6.38
CA GLY A 520 -4.96 22.47 6.72
C GLY A 520 -4.08 23.58 6.13
N ARG A 521 -2.74 23.43 6.17
CA ARG A 521 -1.82 24.36 5.51
C ARG A 521 -1.98 24.37 3.99
N ALA A 522 -2.15 23.19 3.39
CA ALA A 522 -2.39 23.06 1.96
C ALA A 522 -3.71 23.74 1.56
N ALA A 523 -4.78 23.57 2.34
CA ALA A 523 -6.05 24.25 2.13
C ALA A 523 -5.91 25.78 2.16
N ALA A 524 -5.15 26.31 3.13
CA ALA A 524 -4.92 27.75 3.25
C ALA A 524 -4.14 28.35 2.05
N LEU A 525 -3.22 27.59 1.46
CA LEU A 525 -2.49 27.99 0.24
C LEU A 525 -3.36 27.90 -1.02
N LEU A 526 -4.29 26.94 -1.07
CA LEU A 526 -5.22 26.77 -2.19
C LEU A 526 -6.34 27.83 -2.18
N ALA A 527 -6.81 28.23 -0.99
CA ALA A 527 -7.92 29.16 -0.81
C ALA A 527 -7.90 30.42 -1.70
N PRO A 528 -6.79 31.20 -1.80
CA PRO A 528 -6.74 32.41 -2.63
C PRO A 528 -6.70 32.13 -4.14
N LEU A 529 -6.50 30.89 -4.57
CA LEU A 529 -6.41 30.49 -5.98
C LEU A 529 -7.74 29.98 -6.54
N LEU A 530 -8.69 29.63 -5.65
CA LEU A 530 -10.01 29.17 -6.05
C LEU A 530 -10.91 30.37 -6.41
N PRO A 531 -11.81 30.24 -7.41
CA PRO A 531 -12.74 31.30 -7.74
C PRO A 531 -13.67 31.61 -6.56
N GLU A 532 -13.88 32.89 -6.24
CA GLU A 532 -14.82 33.28 -5.18
C GLU A 532 -16.26 32.91 -5.56
N PRO A 533 -17.01 32.21 -4.69
CA PRO A 533 -18.41 31.91 -4.95
C PRO A 533 -19.25 33.19 -5.01
N VAL A 534 -19.96 33.36 -6.13
CA VAL A 534 -20.88 34.47 -6.37
C VAL A 534 -22.30 34.12 -5.92
N ASP A 535 -23.01 35.12 -5.42
CA ASP A 535 -24.42 35.06 -5.02
C ASP A 535 -25.36 35.65 -6.06
N HIS A 536 -24.89 35.80 -7.30
CA HIS A 536 -25.66 36.43 -8.35
C HIS A 536 -25.38 35.84 -9.74
N VAL A 537 -26.36 36.01 -10.63
CA VAL A 537 -26.31 35.69 -12.06
C VAL A 537 -26.59 36.91 -12.92
N LEU A 538 -26.26 36.83 -14.21
CA LEU A 538 -26.60 37.82 -15.22
C LEU A 538 -27.74 37.26 -16.07
N LEU A 539 -28.95 37.80 -15.91
CA LEU A 539 -30.11 37.41 -16.70
C LEU A 539 -30.10 38.12 -18.07
N GLN A 540 -30.34 37.35 -19.13
CA GLN A 540 -30.34 37.81 -20.52
C GLN A 540 -31.74 37.70 -21.14
N ALA A 541 -32.00 38.48 -22.19
CA ALA A 541 -33.32 38.57 -22.83
C ALA A 541 -33.74 37.30 -23.60
N ASP A 542 -32.81 36.38 -23.87
CA ASP A 542 -33.00 35.11 -24.58
C ASP A 542 -33.34 33.94 -23.64
N LEU A 543 -33.84 34.25 -22.43
CA LEU A 543 -34.18 33.30 -21.38
C LEU A 543 -32.98 32.49 -20.87
N THR A 544 -31.79 33.11 -20.84
CA THR A 544 -30.61 32.51 -20.24
C THR A 544 -30.14 33.29 -19.00
N ALA A 545 -29.47 32.59 -18.08
CA ALA A 545 -28.74 33.15 -16.95
C ALA A 545 -27.26 32.75 -17.08
N VAL A 546 -26.36 33.72 -16.97
CA VAL A 546 -24.92 33.48 -16.95
C VAL A 546 -24.39 33.67 -15.54
N ALA A 547 -23.82 32.61 -14.96
CA ALA A 547 -23.11 32.68 -13.69
C ALA A 547 -21.63 33.03 -13.97
N PRO A 548 -21.13 34.20 -13.53
CA PRO A 548 -19.76 34.65 -13.82
C PRO A 548 -18.68 33.89 -13.03
N GLY A 549 -19.08 33.02 -12.11
CA GLY A 549 -18.24 32.17 -11.29
C GLY A 549 -19.08 31.08 -10.60
N PRO A 550 -18.49 30.27 -9.70
CA PRO A 550 -19.24 29.28 -8.92
C PRO A 550 -20.35 29.95 -8.13
N LEU A 551 -21.56 29.42 -8.21
CA LEU A 551 -22.69 29.94 -7.43
C LEU A 551 -22.62 29.42 -5.99
N ARG A 552 -22.94 30.27 -5.01
CA ARG A 552 -23.20 29.80 -3.65
C ARG A 552 -24.28 28.72 -3.66
N ARG A 553 -24.13 27.69 -2.84
CA ARG A 553 -24.95 26.48 -2.84
C ARG A 553 -26.48 26.74 -2.87
N PRO A 554 -27.06 27.62 -2.01
CA PRO A 554 -28.51 27.86 -2.06
C PRO A 554 -29.01 28.41 -3.41
N LEU A 555 -28.20 29.25 -4.07
CA LEU A 555 -28.50 29.79 -5.39
C LEU A 555 -28.34 28.71 -6.47
N ALA A 556 -27.29 27.90 -6.39
CA ALA A 556 -27.06 26.79 -7.32
C ALA A 556 -28.17 25.73 -7.28
N GLU A 557 -28.62 25.33 -6.08
CA GLU A 557 -29.72 24.37 -5.90
C GLU A 557 -31.03 24.92 -6.45
N ALA A 558 -31.37 26.17 -6.14
CA ALA A 558 -32.58 26.81 -6.66
C ALA A 558 -32.55 26.95 -8.19
N LEU A 559 -31.42 27.37 -8.77
CA LEU A 559 -31.27 27.44 -10.24
C LEU A 559 -31.27 26.07 -10.91
N GLY A 560 -30.71 25.04 -10.29
CA GLY A 560 -30.74 23.66 -10.81
C GLY A 560 -32.16 23.08 -10.91
N VAL A 561 -33.09 23.54 -10.06
CA VAL A 561 -34.51 23.21 -10.18
C VAL A 561 -35.20 24.10 -11.22
N LEU A 562 -34.89 25.41 -11.21
CA LEU A 562 -35.61 26.43 -11.98
C LEU A 562 -35.17 26.53 -13.46
N ALA A 563 -34.00 26.04 -13.82
CA ALA A 563 -33.42 26.14 -15.16
C ALA A 563 -32.66 24.85 -15.54
N ASP A 564 -32.43 24.67 -16.84
CA ASP A 564 -31.62 23.59 -17.38
C ASP A 564 -30.20 24.10 -17.68
N VAL A 565 -29.16 23.33 -17.37
CA VAL A 565 -27.77 23.71 -17.65
C VAL A 565 -27.48 23.46 -19.13
N GLU A 566 -27.12 24.50 -19.88
CA GLU A 566 -26.80 24.40 -21.31
C GLU A 566 -25.31 24.22 -21.55
N SER A 567 -24.47 24.87 -20.75
CA SER A 567 -23.01 24.73 -20.83
C SER A 567 -22.36 24.85 -19.45
N LYS A 568 -21.44 23.93 -19.17
CA LYS A 568 -20.52 23.97 -18.02
C LYS A 568 -19.17 24.46 -18.55
N GLY A 569 -18.75 25.66 -18.17
CA GLY A 569 -17.50 26.28 -18.61
C GLY A 569 -17.01 27.33 -17.59
N GLY A 570 -16.12 28.24 -18.02
CA GLY A 570 -15.65 29.34 -17.15
C GLY A 570 -16.78 30.27 -16.65
N ALA A 571 -17.93 30.24 -17.31
CA ALA A 571 -19.20 30.76 -16.82
C ALA A 571 -20.29 29.72 -17.11
N THR A 572 -21.08 29.33 -16.12
CA THR A 572 -22.18 28.37 -16.31
C THR A 572 -23.37 29.09 -16.93
N VAL A 573 -23.89 28.54 -18.03
CA VAL A 573 -25.07 29.08 -18.72
C VAL A 573 -26.27 28.21 -18.40
N TYR A 574 -27.29 28.83 -17.81
CA TYR A 574 -28.58 28.24 -17.49
C TYR A 574 -29.62 28.72 -18.49
N ARG A 575 -30.51 27.83 -18.94
CA ARG A 575 -31.64 28.16 -19.81
C ARG A 575 -32.95 27.92 -19.08
N PHE A 576 -33.80 28.95 -19.06
CA PHE A 576 -35.16 28.84 -18.53
C PHE A 576 -36.09 28.30 -19.60
N THR A 577 -36.79 27.22 -19.29
CA THR A 577 -37.79 26.60 -20.17
C THR A 577 -39.15 26.52 -19.47
N PRO A 578 -40.28 26.38 -20.19
CA PRO A 578 -41.57 26.15 -19.55
C PRO A 578 -41.57 24.90 -18.63
N ALA A 579 -40.77 23.90 -18.95
CA ALA A 579 -40.65 22.67 -18.17
C ALA A 579 -39.83 22.88 -16.89
N SER A 580 -38.71 23.62 -16.95
CA SER A 580 -37.88 23.93 -15.77
C SER A 580 -38.63 24.83 -14.78
N VAL A 581 -39.38 25.83 -15.27
CA VAL A 581 -40.22 26.68 -14.42
C VAL A 581 -41.35 25.86 -13.76
N ARG A 582 -41.98 24.93 -14.50
CA ARG A 582 -42.99 24.04 -13.93
C ARG A 582 -42.39 23.16 -12.83
N ARG A 583 -41.19 22.61 -13.03
CA ARG A 583 -40.46 21.81 -12.03
C ARG A 583 -40.30 22.57 -10.71
N ALA A 584 -39.97 23.85 -10.78
CA ALA A 584 -39.87 24.69 -9.59
C ALA A 584 -41.22 24.93 -8.89
N LEU A 585 -42.30 25.12 -9.65
CA LEU A 585 -43.66 25.24 -9.09
C LEU A 585 -44.14 23.92 -8.47
N ASP A 586 -43.82 22.77 -9.09
CA ASP A 586 -44.14 21.43 -8.57
C ASP A 586 -43.36 21.12 -7.28
N ALA A 587 -42.16 21.70 -7.12
CA ALA A 587 -41.38 21.66 -5.89
C ALA A 587 -41.92 22.63 -4.79
N GLY A 588 -43.06 23.28 -5.02
CA GLY A 588 -43.77 24.09 -4.02
C GLY A 588 -43.44 25.58 -4.01
N ARG A 589 -42.66 26.10 -4.96
CA ARG A 589 -42.35 27.54 -5.07
C ARG A 589 -43.51 28.30 -5.72
N SER A 590 -43.83 29.50 -5.25
CA SER A 590 -44.84 30.37 -5.91
C SER A 590 -44.24 31.25 -7.01
N ALA A 591 -45.06 31.74 -7.95
CA ALA A 591 -44.59 32.66 -8.99
C ALA A 591 -43.97 33.95 -8.43
N ALA A 592 -44.55 34.48 -7.34
CA ALA A 592 -44.03 35.66 -6.65
C ALA A 592 -42.67 35.38 -6.02
N GLU A 593 -42.51 34.23 -5.34
CA GLU A 593 -41.22 33.80 -4.77
C GLU A 593 -40.15 33.59 -5.83
N LEU A 594 -40.51 33.03 -7.00
CA LEU A 594 -39.58 32.85 -8.11
C LEU A 594 -39.13 34.20 -8.69
N GLN A 595 -40.05 35.16 -8.84
CA GLN A 595 -39.73 36.51 -9.31
C GLN A 595 -38.86 37.27 -8.29
N GLU A 596 -39.20 37.20 -7.01
CA GLU A 596 -38.42 37.80 -5.93
C GLU A 596 -37.02 37.19 -5.84
N PHE A 597 -36.92 35.86 -5.95
CA PHE A 597 -35.66 35.13 -5.99
C PHE A 597 -34.76 35.58 -7.16
N LEU A 598 -35.31 35.62 -8.38
CA LEU A 598 -34.59 36.07 -9.57
C LEU A 598 -34.17 37.53 -9.47
N ALA A 599 -35.00 38.39 -8.89
CA ALA A 599 -34.66 39.80 -8.67
C ALA A 599 -33.55 39.96 -7.62
N ALA A 600 -33.58 39.18 -6.54
CA ALA A 600 -32.60 39.24 -5.46
C ALA A 600 -31.21 38.75 -5.89
N HIS A 601 -31.15 37.73 -6.76
CA HIS A 601 -29.89 37.10 -7.18
C HIS A 601 -29.48 37.48 -8.61
N SER A 602 -30.05 38.53 -9.20
CA SER A 602 -29.64 39.01 -10.53
C SER A 602 -28.92 40.35 -10.43
N ARG A 603 -27.78 40.45 -11.14
CA ARG A 603 -27.08 41.74 -11.32
C ARG A 603 -27.70 42.62 -12.39
N THR A 604 -28.49 42.04 -13.28
CA THR A 604 -29.27 42.75 -14.29
C THR A 604 -30.76 42.76 -13.89
N PRO A 605 -31.55 43.76 -14.31
CA PRO A 605 -33.00 43.71 -14.12
C PRO A 605 -33.59 42.43 -14.75
N VAL A 606 -34.59 41.82 -14.11
CA VAL A 606 -35.24 40.62 -14.64
C VAL A 606 -35.85 40.94 -16.01
N PRO A 607 -35.44 40.26 -17.10
CA PRO A 607 -35.95 40.53 -18.43
C PRO A 607 -37.44 40.25 -18.53
N GLN A 608 -38.18 41.15 -19.17
CA GLN A 608 -39.64 41.02 -19.35
C GLN A 608 -40.07 39.66 -19.96
N PRO A 609 -39.35 39.06 -20.94
CA PRO A 609 -39.67 37.71 -21.43
C PRO A 609 -39.65 36.64 -20.35
N LEU A 610 -38.72 36.71 -19.40
CA LEU A 610 -38.59 35.74 -18.31
C LEU A 610 -39.73 35.90 -17.29
N SER A 611 -40.08 37.15 -16.94
CA SER A 611 -41.24 37.41 -16.08
C SER A 611 -42.53 36.87 -16.69
N TYR A 612 -42.74 37.08 -17.99
CA TYR A 612 -43.91 36.53 -18.69
C TYR A 612 -43.93 35.01 -18.73
N LEU A 613 -42.78 34.36 -18.93
CA LEU A 613 -42.68 32.90 -18.89
C LEU A 613 -43.13 32.36 -17.53
N VAL A 614 -42.64 32.94 -16.43
CA VAL A 614 -43.00 32.53 -15.06
C VAL A 614 -44.51 32.70 -14.82
N ASP A 615 -45.07 33.85 -15.18
CA ASP A 615 -46.50 34.13 -14.99
C ASP A 615 -47.39 33.22 -15.85
N ASP A 616 -47.01 32.95 -17.10
CA ASP A 616 -47.79 32.10 -18.01
C ASP A 616 -47.81 30.64 -17.55
N VAL A 617 -46.67 30.11 -17.10
CA VAL A 617 -46.59 28.76 -16.54
C VAL A 617 -47.38 28.68 -15.23
N ALA A 618 -47.26 29.67 -14.34
CA ALA A 618 -47.99 29.72 -13.09
C ALA A 618 -49.52 29.81 -13.27
N ARG A 619 -50.02 30.57 -14.26
CA ARG A 619 -51.47 30.65 -14.58
C ARG A 619 -52.06 29.33 -15.06
N ARG A 620 -51.23 28.45 -15.63
CA ARG A 620 -51.62 27.11 -16.10
C ARG A 620 -51.41 26.05 -15.02
N HIS A 621 -50.47 26.28 -14.11
CA HIS A 621 -50.21 25.45 -12.93
C HIS A 621 -51.41 25.52 -11.96
N GLY A 622 -51.89 24.38 -11.46
CA GLY A 622 -53.00 24.32 -10.50
C GLY A 622 -54.43 24.58 -11.02
N ARG A 623 -54.66 24.70 -12.35
CA ARG A 623 -56.04 24.80 -12.92
C ARG A 623 -56.88 23.54 -12.70
N LEU A 624 -56.23 22.38 -12.64
CA LEU A 624 -56.81 21.13 -12.19
C LEU A 624 -56.54 21.01 -10.69
N ARG A 625 -57.60 20.98 -9.89
CA ARG A 625 -57.51 20.85 -8.43
C ARG A 625 -57.61 19.38 -8.06
N VAL A 626 -56.52 18.84 -7.59
CA VAL A 626 -56.49 17.51 -6.98
C VAL A 626 -56.74 17.72 -5.49
N GLY A 627 -57.88 17.24 -5.00
CA GLY A 627 -58.09 17.13 -3.56
C GLY A 627 -57.40 15.89 -3.03
N ALA A 628 -56.73 15.97 -1.88
CA ALA A 628 -56.24 14.78 -1.21
C ALA A 628 -57.43 13.97 -0.70
N ALA A 629 -57.69 12.84 -1.35
CA ALA A 629 -58.30 11.70 -0.69
C ALA A 629 -57.12 10.90 -0.14
N ALA A 630 -56.95 10.88 1.18
CA ALA A 630 -55.87 10.14 1.82
C ALA A 630 -56.01 8.63 1.53
N ALA A 631 -57.24 8.17 1.36
CA ALA A 631 -57.57 6.87 0.79
C ALA A 631 -58.90 6.95 0.05
N TYR A 632 -59.18 5.98 -0.82
CA TYR A 632 -60.50 5.77 -1.40
C TYR A 632 -61.00 4.37 -1.07
N LEU A 633 -62.30 4.22 -0.91
CA LEU A 633 -62.98 2.95 -0.72
C LEU A 633 -63.86 2.72 -1.95
N ARG A 634 -63.59 1.63 -2.67
CA ARG A 634 -64.39 1.17 -3.80
C ARG A 634 -65.19 -0.06 -3.39
N CYS A 635 -66.48 -0.06 -3.70
CA CYS A 635 -67.34 -1.23 -3.53
C CYS A 635 -68.40 -1.22 -4.64
N ASP A 636 -68.64 -2.39 -5.23
CA ASP A 636 -69.60 -2.54 -6.32
C ASP A 636 -71.06 -2.53 -5.84
N ASP A 637 -71.28 -2.56 -4.52
CA ASP A 637 -72.60 -2.43 -3.86
C ASP A 637 -72.78 -1.02 -3.26
N ASP A 638 -73.63 -0.22 -3.90
CA ASP A 638 -74.01 1.13 -3.46
C ASP A 638 -74.70 1.11 -2.08
N ALA A 639 -75.55 0.12 -1.82
CA ALA A 639 -76.29 0.02 -0.57
C ALA A 639 -75.32 -0.16 0.61
N LEU A 640 -74.25 -0.94 0.42
CA LEU A 640 -73.21 -1.16 1.43
C LEU A 640 -72.41 0.12 1.72
N LEU A 641 -72.04 0.91 0.70
CA LEU A 641 -71.36 2.18 0.93
C LEU A 641 -72.26 3.21 1.61
N SER A 642 -73.55 3.18 1.31
CA SER A 642 -74.56 4.02 1.95
C SER A 642 -74.76 3.62 3.42
N GLU A 643 -74.72 2.33 3.74
CA GLU A 643 -74.74 1.81 5.11
C GLU A 643 -73.50 2.24 5.90
N ILE A 644 -72.30 2.10 5.32
CA ILE A 644 -71.04 2.53 5.94
C ILE A 644 -71.05 4.04 6.22
N LEU A 645 -71.56 4.86 5.30
CA LEU A 645 -71.68 6.31 5.52
C LEU A 645 -72.71 6.68 6.62
N ALA A 646 -73.74 5.84 6.82
CA ALA A 646 -74.78 6.08 7.81
C ALA A 646 -74.40 5.56 9.21
N ASP A 647 -73.42 4.64 9.33
CA ASP A 647 -72.93 4.15 10.61
C ASP A 647 -72.19 5.26 11.38
N ARG A 648 -72.63 5.53 12.61
CA ARG A 648 -72.02 6.53 13.49
C ARG A 648 -70.54 6.24 13.80
N ARG A 649 -70.11 4.98 13.72
CA ARG A 649 -68.70 4.57 13.90
C ARG A 649 -67.80 5.06 12.76
N ALA A 650 -68.34 5.33 11.57
CA ALA A 650 -67.59 5.81 10.40
C ALA A 650 -67.25 7.30 10.45
N VAL A 651 -67.79 8.07 11.40
CA VAL A 651 -67.57 9.52 11.50
C VAL A 651 -66.09 9.86 11.69
N ALA A 652 -65.34 9.02 12.40
CA ALA A 652 -63.91 9.17 12.61
C ALA A 652 -63.08 9.00 11.32
N LEU A 653 -63.59 8.24 10.34
CA LEU A 653 -62.95 7.97 9.05
C LEU A 653 -63.14 9.12 8.04
N ARG A 654 -64.00 10.11 8.38
CA ARG A 654 -64.26 11.32 7.59
C ARG A 654 -64.48 11.02 6.10
N LEU A 655 -65.37 10.06 5.86
CA LEU A 655 -65.71 9.59 4.52
C LEU A 655 -66.56 10.65 3.78
N ARG A 656 -66.27 10.83 2.51
CA ARG A 656 -66.99 11.71 1.59
C ARG A 656 -67.28 10.96 0.30
N ARG A 657 -68.52 11.02 -0.17
CA ARG A 657 -68.91 10.35 -1.41
C ARG A 657 -68.37 11.09 -2.63
N LEU A 658 -67.67 10.37 -3.51
CA LEU A 658 -67.17 10.88 -4.79
C LEU A 658 -67.99 10.37 -5.97
N ALA A 659 -68.47 9.13 -5.90
CA ALA A 659 -69.33 8.49 -6.89
C ALA A 659 -70.25 7.43 -6.23
N PRO A 660 -71.22 6.82 -6.93
CA PRO A 660 -72.09 5.79 -6.35
C PRO A 660 -71.34 4.60 -5.74
N THR A 661 -70.23 4.18 -6.35
CA THR A 661 -69.40 3.04 -5.92
C THR A 661 -68.06 3.44 -5.29
N VAL A 662 -67.84 4.74 -5.01
CA VAL A 662 -66.55 5.25 -4.52
C VAL A 662 -66.72 6.31 -3.43
N LEU A 663 -66.08 6.07 -2.28
CA LEU A 663 -65.91 7.05 -1.20
C LEU A 663 -64.45 7.50 -1.13
N ALA A 664 -64.20 8.76 -0.80
CA ALA A 664 -62.91 9.27 -0.37
C ALA A 664 -62.87 9.39 1.15
N ALA A 665 -61.78 8.95 1.76
CA ALA A 665 -61.48 9.19 3.17
C ALA A 665 -60.43 10.30 3.30
N GLN A 666 -60.53 11.05 4.39
CA GLN A 666 -59.48 11.99 4.81
C GLN A 666 -58.44 11.34 5.73
N THR A 667 -58.64 10.06 6.08
CA THR A 667 -57.69 9.23 6.83
C THR A 667 -56.82 8.42 5.88
N ALA A 668 -55.58 8.12 6.31
CA ALA A 668 -54.64 7.34 5.52
C ALA A 668 -55.15 5.90 5.26
N PRO A 669 -54.67 5.22 4.20
CA PRO A 669 -55.19 3.91 3.78
C PRO A 669 -55.10 2.84 4.86
N ASP A 670 -54.02 2.83 5.65
CA ASP A 670 -53.80 1.98 6.81
C ASP A 670 -54.86 2.18 7.91
N GLN A 671 -55.13 3.43 8.28
CA GLN A 671 -56.14 3.78 9.28
C GLN A 671 -57.56 3.49 8.78
N LEU A 672 -57.81 3.70 7.48
CA LEU A 672 -59.08 3.36 6.86
C LEU A 672 -59.31 1.84 6.85
N LEU A 673 -58.30 1.04 6.51
CA LEU A 673 -58.36 -0.43 6.55
C LEU A 673 -58.63 -0.95 7.97
N GLU A 674 -57.95 -0.41 8.97
CA GLU A 674 -58.11 -0.80 10.36
C GLU A 674 -59.49 -0.41 10.92
N GLY A 675 -59.95 0.81 10.65
CA GLY A 675 -61.26 1.28 11.11
C GLY A 675 -62.43 0.52 10.50
N LEU A 676 -62.35 0.16 9.21
CA LEU A 676 -63.36 -0.67 8.55
C LEU A 676 -63.38 -2.11 9.10
N ARG A 677 -62.22 -2.69 9.46
CA ARG A 677 -62.15 -3.99 10.14
C ARG A 677 -62.79 -3.97 11.52
N ALA A 678 -62.54 -2.92 12.30
CA ALA A 678 -63.16 -2.73 13.60
C ALA A 678 -64.69 -2.59 13.52
N MET A 679 -65.23 -2.13 12.39
CA MET A 679 -66.66 -2.05 12.12
C MET A 679 -67.28 -3.39 11.67
N GLY A 680 -66.46 -4.40 11.39
CA GLY A 680 -66.88 -5.75 10.96
C GLY A 680 -66.72 -6.03 9.46
N TYR A 681 -66.11 -5.13 8.69
CA TYR A 681 -65.88 -5.29 7.24
C TYR A 681 -64.49 -5.87 6.93
N ALA A 682 -64.30 -6.42 5.73
CA ALA A 682 -63.03 -7.04 5.32
C ALA A 682 -62.39 -6.36 4.09
N PRO A 683 -61.75 -5.18 4.23
CA PRO A 683 -61.17 -4.45 3.11
C PRO A 683 -59.73 -4.89 2.75
N ALA A 684 -59.37 -4.73 1.48
CA ALA A 684 -58.03 -4.97 0.92
C ALA A 684 -57.39 -3.65 0.44
N ALA A 685 -56.06 -3.52 0.55
CA ALA A 685 -55.34 -2.32 0.11
C ALA A 685 -55.24 -2.29 -1.41
N GLU A 686 -55.49 -1.15 -2.06
CA GLU A 686 -55.42 -1.03 -3.53
C GLU A 686 -54.21 -0.17 -3.96
N SER A 687 -53.72 -0.48 -5.14
CA SER A 687 -52.62 0.08 -5.91
C SER A 687 -53.07 1.29 -6.70
N ALA A 688 -52.13 2.16 -7.06
CA ALA A 688 -52.40 3.25 -8.00
C ALA A 688 -52.85 2.78 -9.41
N THR A 689 -52.63 1.51 -9.78
CA THR A 689 -53.12 0.89 -11.03
C THR A 689 -54.42 0.09 -10.87
N GLY A 690 -54.98 -0.01 -9.65
CA GLY A 690 -56.15 -0.84 -9.34
C GLY A 690 -55.83 -2.28 -8.88
N ASP A 691 -54.56 -2.65 -8.85
CA ASP A 691 -54.04 -3.87 -8.18
C ASP A 691 -53.96 -3.67 -6.66
N VAL A 692 -53.24 -4.46 -5.86
CA VAL A 692 -53.04 -4.22 -4.42
C VAL A 692 -51.59 -3.75 -4.20
N LEU A 693 -51.29 -2.50 -3.75
CA LEU A 693 -49.90 -1.99 -3.57
C LEU A 693 -49.63 -1.16 -2.28
N ILE A 694 -48.31 -1.03 -1.99
CA ILE A 694 -47.62 -0.43 -0.83
C ILE A 694 -46.77 0.83 -1.31
N ALA A 695 -46.52 1.86 -0.46
CA ALA A 695 -46.28 3.31 -0.79
C ALA A 695 -44.82 3.87 -1.03
N ARG A 696 -44.73 5.19 -1.38
CA ARG A 696 -43.65 6.06 -2.01
C ARG A 696 -42.34 6.37 -1.22
N SER A 697 -41.34 6.97 -1.92
CA SER A 697 -39.88 7.06 -1.61
C SER A 697 -39.33 8.42 -1.11
N ASP A 698 -38.58 8.40 0.01
CA ASP A 698 -37.79 9.51 0.59
C ASP A 698 -36.31 9.49 0.14
N THR A 699 -35.59 10.61 0.33
CA THR A 699 -34.12 10.71 0.17
C THR A 699 -33.43 9.61 0.98
N TYR A 700 -32.48 8.91 0.36
CA TYR A 700 -31.88 7.72 0.96
C TYR A 700 -30.48 8.01 1.47
N ARG A 701 -30.20 7.62 2.72
CA ARG A 701 -28.89 7.73 3.37
C ARG A 701 -28.52 6.42 4.02
N THR A 702 -27.22 6.14 4.08
CA THR A 702 -26.74 5.09 4.96
C THR A 702 -26.82 5.53 6.42
N PRO A 703 -26.86 4.60 7.38
CA PRO A 703 -26.45 4.90 8.75
C PRO A 703 -25.04 5.52 8.80
N PRO A 704 -24.65 6.20 9.90
CA PRO A 704 -23.27 6.68 10.06
C PRO A 704 -22.24 5.56 9.85
N ARG A 705 -21.27 5.78 8.97
CA ARG A 705 -20.21 4.83 8.63
C ARG A 705 -18.85 5.50 8.78
N THR A 706 -17.86 4.71 9.17
CA THR A 706 -16.46 5.15 9.19
C THR A 706 -15.81 4.86 7.84
N ALA A 707 -14.96 5.78 7.38
CA ALA A 707 -14.12 5.56 6.21
C ALA A 707 -13.27 4.29 6.36
N PRO A 708 -12.96 3.59 5.25
CA PRO A 708 -12.10 2.40 5.29
C PRO A 708 -10.70 2.76 5.79
N VAL A 709 -10.16 1.94 6.70
CA VAL A 709 -8.79 2.11 7.22
C VAL A 709 -7.79 1.56 6.21
N PRO A 710 -6.76 2.33 5.80
CA PRO A 710 -5.70 1.83 4.91
C PRO A 710 -5.02 0.57 5.46
N VAL A 711 -4.61 -0.33 4.58
CA VAL A 711 -3.97 -1.61 4.92
C VAL A 711 -2.43 -1.52 4.73
N PRO A 712 -1.65 -1.11 5.76
CA PRO A 712 -0.22 -0.86 5.62
C PRO A 712 0.56 -2.13 5.27
N GLU A 713 1.70 -1.96 4.59
CA GLU A 713 2.62 -3.05 4.29
C GLU A 713 3.55 -3.32 5.47
N GLY A 714 3.42 -4.51 6.08
CA GLY A 714 4.31 -4.96 7.15
C GLY A 714 4.06 -4.30 8.51
N PRO A 715 4.92 -4.55 9.51
CA PRO A 715 4.77 -3.95 10.83
C PRO A 715 4.97 -2.43 10.76
N PRO A 716 4.28 -1.65 11.62
CA PRO A 716 4.46 -0.20 11.65
C PRO A 716 5.92 0.17 11.88
N ALA A 717 6.33 1.32 11.32
CA ALA A 717 7.66 1.85 11.59
C ALA A 717 7.79 2.09 13.11
N PRO A 718 8.85 1.57 13.74
CA PRO A 718 9.02 1.69 15.18
C PRO A 718 9.34 3.14 15.53
N ASP A 719 8.66 3.66 16.55
CA ASP A 719 8.95 5.00 17.07
C ASP A 719 10.28 5.01 17.85
N ALA A 720 10.79 6.22 18.12
CA ALA A 720 12.07 6.38 18.82
C ALA A 720 12.03 5.76 20.24
N THR A 721 10.87 5.82 20.90
CA THR A 721 10.64 5.27 22.24
C THR A 721 10.76 3.74 22.24
N LEU A 722 10.09 3.06 21.31
CA LEU A 722 10.14 1.60 21.14
C LEU A 722 11.55 1.16 20.76
N LEU A 723 12.22 1.86 19.85
CA LEU A 723 13.60 1.56 19.48
C LEU A 723 14.54 1.65 20.69
N THR A 724 14.41 2.69 21.50
CA THR A 724 15.23 2.89 22.70
C THR A 724 14.97 1.79 23.74
N ALA A 725 13.70 1.45 23.98
CA ALA A 725 13.31 0.37 24.88
C ALA A 725 13.82 -1.00 24.39
N ALA A 726 13.69 -1.28 23.09
CA ALA A 726 14.16 -2.52 22.48
C ALA A 726 15.67 -2.67 22.58
N VAL A 727 16.45 -1.62 22.29
CA VAL A 727 17.91 -1.66 22.44
C VAL A 727 18.30 -1.91 23.90
N ARG A 728 17.65 -1.24 24.85
CA ARG A 728 17.89 -1.47 26.29
C ARG A 728 17.61 -2.93 26.68
N ALA A 729 16.49 -3.50 26.21
CA ALA A 729 16.14 -4.89 26.48
C ALA A 729 17.18 -5.87 25.91
N ILE A 730 17.58 -5.68 24.64
CA ILE A 730 18.60 -6.50 23.96
C ILE A 730 19.94 -6.43 24.70
N ARG A 731 20.35 -5.24 25.16
CA ARG A 731 21.59 -5.06 25.92
C ARG A 731 21.54 -5.72 27.28
N ALA A 732 20.43 -5.54 28.00
CA ALA A 732 20.24 -6.15 29.30
C ALA A 732 20.28 -7.69 29.20
N GLY A 733 19.61 -8.28 28.21
CA GLY A 733 19.67 -9.72 28.01
C GLY A 733 21.01 -10.22 27.51
N ASP A 734 21.75 -9.47 26.67
CA ASP A 734 23.11 -9.86 26.26
C ASP A 734 24.10 -9.79 27.43
N LEU A 735 23.99 -8.79 28.31
CA LEU A 735 24.74 -8.74 29.57
C LEU A 735 24.41 -9.94 30.47
N ALA A 736 23.13 -10.27 30.66
CA ALA A 736 22.71 -11.42 31.46
C ALA A 736 23.17 -12.76 30.87
N ALA A 737 23.21 -12.88 29.53
CA ALA A 737 23.65 -14.08 28.83
C ALA A 737 25.18 -14.26 28.84
N THR A 738 25.95 -13.17 28.93
CA THR A 738 27.42 -13.18 28.84
C THR A 738 28.13 -13.02 30.19
N ALA A 739 27.43 -12.62 31.26
CA ALA A 739 28.01 -12.49 32.60
C ALA A 739 28.60 -13.83 33.09
N GLU A 740 29.89 -13.82 33.45
CA GLU A 740 30.56 -14.96 34.07
C GLU A 740 29.92 -15.29 35.42
N ARG A 741 29.29 -16.45 35.53
CA ARG A 741 28.76 -16.94 36.80
C ARG A 741 29.94 -17.33 37.70
N LYS A 742 30.17 -16.53 38.75
CA LYS A 742 31.16 -16.83 39.79
C LYS A 742 30.86 -18.23 40.38
N PRO A 743 31.80 -19.19 40.36
CA PRO A 743 31.61 -20.45 41.07
C PRO A 743 31.60 -20.14 42.56
N VAL A 744 30.41 -20.18 43.17
CA VAL A 744 30.29 -20.11 44.62
C VAL A 744 30.87 -21.41 45.18
N HIS A 745 31.86 -21.28 46.06
CA HIS A 745 32.42 -22.40 46.83
C HIS A 745 31.28 -23.20 47.48
N ALA A 746 31.25 -24.49 47.17
CA ALA A 746 30.31 -25.46 47.70
C ALA A 746 30.44 -25.57 49.23
N ALA A 747 29.52 -24.95 49.96
CA ALA A 747 28.89 -25.61 51.10
C ALA A 747 28.02 -26.77 50.52
N PRO A 748 27.84 -27.91 51.22
CA PRO A 748 27.38 -29.15 50.61
C PRO A 748 26.02 -28.96 49.94
N SER A 749 26.06 -28.84 48.62
CA SER A 749 24.90 -28.76 47.76
C SER A 749 24.32 -30.16 47.57
N PRO A 750 22.99 -30.35 47.62
CA PRO A 750 22.37 -31.47 46.93
C PRO A 750 22.61 -31.33 45.41
N ALA A 751 22.57 -32.46 44.70
CA ALA A 751 23.05 -32.65 43.32
C ALA A 751 22.55 -31.63 42.25
N PRO A 752 23.36 -31.36 41.20
CA PRO A 752 23.00 -30.44 40.12
C PRO A 752 21.91 -31.06 39.22
N GLY A 753 20.84 -30.30 38.98
CA GLY A 753 19.64 -30.74 38.25
C GLY A 753 18.42 -31.02 39.13
N GLY A 754 18.52 -30.82 40.45
CA GLY A 754 17.36 -30.89 41.34
C GLY A 754 16.45 -29.68 41.19
N LEU A 755 15.18 -29.93 40.87
CA LEU A 755 14.10 -28.97 41.09
C LEU A 755 14.24 -28.37 42.51
N PRO A 756 14.05 -27.05 42.71
CA PRO A 756 13.94 -26.52 44.06
C PRO A 756 12.88 -27.35 44.79
N ARG A 757 13.16 -27.81 46.01
CA ARG A 757 12.24 -28.58 46.85
C ARG A 757 11.94 -27.78 48.10
N THR A 758 10.95 -26.92 48.00
CA THR A 758 10.37 -26.23 49.16
C THR A 758 9.18 -27.05 49.65
N THR A 759 8.92 -27.04 50.95
CA THR A 759 7.68 -27.67 51.45
C THR A 759 6.46 -26.95 50.87
N SER A 760 5.30 -27.61 50.77
CA SER A 760 4.09 -26.98 50.22
C SER A 760 3.68 -25.72 51.01
N ALA A 761 3.99 -25.68 52.31
CA ALA A 761 3.74 -24.52 53.16
C ALA A 761 4.67 -23.34 52.82
N GLU A 762 5.96 -23.58 52.63
CA GLU A 762 6.94 -22.55 52.23
C GLU A 762 6.69 -22.04 50.81
N THR A 763 6.32 -22.92 49.89
CA THR A 763 5.94 -22.57 48.50
C THR A 763 4.77 -21.60 48.47
N LEU A 764 3.74 -21.88 49.27
CA LEU A 764 2.54 -21.05 49.36
C LEU A 764 2.86 -19.71 50.03
N ALA A 765 3.63 -19.70 51.12
CA ALA A 765 4.04 -18.48 51.81
C ALA A 765 4.89 -17.56 50.91
N THR A 766 5.84 -18.12 50.17
CA THR A 766 6.70 -17.38 49.23
C THR A 766 5.90 -16.82 48.06
N MET A 767 4.95 -17.59 47.52
CA MET A 767 4.05 -17.12 46.45
C MET A 767 3.12 -16.01 46.93
N GLN A 768 2.58 -16.10 48.15
CA GLN A 768 1.74 -15.06 48.73
C GLN A 768 2.53 -13.78 49.02
N ALA A 769 3.78 -13.90 49.50
CA ALA A 769 4.67 -12.77 49.68
C ALA A 769 4.98 -12.07 48.34
N ALA A 770 5.31 -12.84 47.30
CA ALA A 770 5.61 -12.29 45.97
C ALA A 770 4.39 -11.67 45.27
N VAL A 771 3.16 -12.11 45.55
CA VAL A 771 1.94 -11.41 45.08
C VAL A 771 1.82 -10.03 45.71
N LEU A 772 2.21 -9.86 46.98
CA LEU A 772 2.17 -8.56 47.66
C LEU A 772 3.25 -7.62 47.16
N THR A 773 4.44 -8.13 46.83
CA THR A 773 5.58 -7.33 46.37
C THR A 773 5.69 -7.22 44.86
N SER A 774 4.87 -7.96 44.10
CA SER A 774 4.99 -8.13 42.64
C SER A 774 6.37 -8.61 42.18
N SER A 775 7.08 -9.36 43.03
CA SER A 775 8.45 -9.85 42.75
C SER A 775 8.43 -11.09 41.84
N ALA A 776 9.40 -11.17 40.93
CA ALA A 776 9.56 -12.35 40.07
C ALA A 776 10.14 -13.54 40.86
N LEU A 777 9.56 -14.71 40.67
CA LEU A 777 9.95 -15.96 41.32
C LEU A 777 10.43 -16.98 40.30
N TRP A 778 11.46 -17.74 40.68
CA TRP A 778 11.89 -18.92 39.96
C TRP A 778 11.20 -20.16 40.53
N ILE A 779 10.54 -20.94 39.68
CA ILE A 779 9.82 -22.16 40.07
C ILE A 779 10.29 -23.39 39.33
N GLY A 780 10.31 -24.53 40.03
CA GLY A 780 10.29 -25.86 39.43
C GLY A 780 8.85 -26.31 39.23
N TYR A 781 8.47 -26.72 38.02
CA TYR A 781 7.11 -27.14 37.67
C TYR A 781 7.10 -28.46 36.92
N VAL A 782 6.21 -29.37 37.33
CA VAL A 782 6.00 -30.66 36.65
C VAL A 782 4.67 -30.61 35.89
N ASN A 783 4.72 -30.79 34.57
CA ASN A 783 3.53 -30.80 33.70
C ASN A 783 2.67 -32.07 33.93
N ALA A 784 1.47 -32.12 33.32
CA ALA A 784 0.59 -33.29 33.40
C ALA A 784 1.23 -34.58 32.89
N ASP A 785 2.18 -34.48 31.95
CA ASP A 785 2.91 -35.60 31.35
C ASP A 785 4.14 -36.03 32.17
N GLY A 786 4.32 -35.49 33.39
CA GLY A 786 5.43 -35.85 34.29
C GLY A 786 6.79 -35.22 33.96
N ALA A 787 6.86 -34.41 32.90
CA ALA A 787 8.08 -33.67 32.53
C ALA A 787 8.30 -32.47 33.47
N ALA A 788 9.47 -32.43 34.10
CA ALA A 788 9.91 -31.32 34.94
C ALA A 788 10.50 -30.18 34.09
N SER A 789 10.11 -28.95 34.40
CA SER A 789 10.57 -27.73 33.73
C SER A 789 10.85 -26.64 34.76
N GLN A 790 11.70 -25.69 34.39
CA GLN A 790 12.00 -24.51 35.20
C GLN A 790 11.35 -23.30 34.55
N ARG A 791 10.74 -22.42 35.36
CA ARG A 791 10.04 -21.22 34.87
C ARG A 791 10.31 -20.03 35.75
N VAL A 792 10.27 -18.84 35.16
CA VAL A 792 10.28 -17.57 35.89
C VAL A 792 8.89 -16.96 35.79
N ILE A 793 8.24 -16.76 36.93
CA ILE A 793 6.87 -16.28 36.99
C ILE A 793 6.74 -15.06 37.91
N ALA A 794 5.90 -14.10 37.53
CA ALA A 794 5.44 -13.03 38.40
C ALA A 794 4.01 -13.34 38.88
N PRO A 795 3.82 -13.81 40.12
CA PRO A 795 2.51 -14.24 40.58
C PRO A 795 1.57 -13.04 40.78
N VAL A 796 0.37 -13.14 40.22
CA VAL A 796 -0.67 -12.09 40.28
C VAL A 796 -1.71 -12.42 41.35
N ARG A 797 -2.02 -13.72 41.54
CA ARG A 797 -3.03 -14.17 42.49
C ARG A 797 -2.79 -15.62 42.92
N VAL A 798 -3.00 -15.92 44.20
CA VAL A 798 -2.97 -17.28 44.76
C VAL A 798 -4.29 -17.61 45.44
N GLU A 799 -5.11 -18.48 44.85
CA GLU A 799 -6.42 -18.89 45.39
C GLU A 799 -6.71 -20.36 45.07
N GLY A 800 -7.41 -21.06 45.98
CA GLY A 800 -7.95 -22.41 45.71
C GLY A 800 -6.93 -23.50 45.37
N GLY A 801 -5.65 -23.36 45.78
CA GLY A 801 -4.60 -24.31 45.43
C GLY A 801 -3.92 -24.06 44.08
N PHE A 802 -4.18 -22.91 43.45
CA PHE A 802 -3.57 -22.49 42.19
C PHE A 802 -2.90 -21.12 42.33
N VAL A 803 -1.88 -20.90 41.49
CA VAL A 803 -1.18 -19.63 41.28
C VAL A 803 -1.43 -19.18 39.86
N THR A 804 -2.06 -18.03 39.69
CA THR A 804 -2.12 -17.35 38.38
C THR A 804 -0.97 -16.36 38.32
N ALA A 805 -0.11 -16.51 37.32
CA ALA A 805 1.11 -15.74 37.20
C ALA A 805 1.42 -15.43 35.73
N TYR A 806 2.08 -14.30 35.50
CA TYR A 806 2.70 -14.03 34.21
C TYR A 806 3.96 -14.89 34.09
N ASP A 807 4.03 -15.78 33.10
CA ASP A 807 5.22 -16.61 32.86
C ASP A 807 6.15 -15.90 31.89
N HIS A 808 7.25 -15.36 32.40
CA HIS A 808 8.28 -14.69 31.58
C HIS A 808 8.96 -15.63 30.59
N THR A 809 8.87 -16.95 30.80
CA THR A 809 9.44 -17.97 29.91
C THR A 809 8.56 -18.23 28.68
N ALA A 810 7.23 -18.07 28.83
CA ALA A 810 6.23 -18.35 27.80
C ALA A 810 5.50 -17.09 27.29
N ASP A 811 5.75 -15.94 27.93
CA ASP A 811 5.18 -14.62 27.62
C ASP A 811 3.64 -14.58 27.63
N GLU A 812 3.02 -15.34 28.54
CA GLU A 812 1.57 -15.36 28.72
C GLU A 812 1.16 -15.60 30.18
N VAL A 813 -0.06 -15.20 30.53
CA VAL A 813 -0.64 -15.44 31.85
C VAL A 813 -1.11 -16.90 31.93
N ARG A 814 -0.53 -17.66 32.86
CA ARG A 814 -0.85 -19.08 33.08
C ARG A 814 -1.22 -19.33 34.53
N THR A 815 -2.07 -20.34 34.71
CA THR A 815 -2.45 -20.84 36.03
C THR A 815 -1.75 -22.16 36.33
N TYR A 816 -1.02 -22.18 37.44
CA TYR A 816 -0.21 -23.30 37.92
C TYR A 816 -0.85 -23.93 39.16
N PRO A 817 -1.10 -25.24 39.19
CA PRO A 817 -1.48 -25.92 40.43
C PRO A 817 -0.29 -25.95 41.40
N LEU A 818 -0.49 -25.47 42.65
CA LEU A 818 0.57 -25.40 43.66
C LEU A 818 1.21 -26.76 43.96
N HIS A 819 0.41 -27.84 43.95
CA HIS A 819 0.91 -29.21 44.19
C HIS A 819 1.82 -29.75 43.08
N ARG A 820 1.91 -29.06 41.93
CA ARG A 820 2.82 -29.38 40.82
C ARG A 820 4.04 -28.46 40.77
N ILE A 821 4.08 -27.45 41.63
CA ILE A 821 5.26 -26.65 41.86
C ILE A 821 6.13 -27.41 42.85
N THR A 822 7.25 -27.90 42.35
CA THR A 822 8.16 -28.72 43.15
C THR A 822 9.00 -27.87 44.10
N GLY A 823 9.20 -26.59 43.76
CA GLY A 823 9.66 -25.57 44.70
C GLY A 823 9.90 -24.21 44.08
N VAL A 824 10.27 -23.25 44.93
CA VAL A 824 10.32 -21.81 44.61
C VAL A 824 11.60 -21.19 45.16
N ALA A 825 12.20 -20.26 44.42
CA ALA A 825 13.23 -19.35 44.92
C ALA A 825 12.99 -17.92 44.42
N GLU A 826 13.29 -16.93 45.25
CA GLU A 826 13.27 -15.53 44.84
C GLU A 826 14.45 -15.23 43.90
N LEU A 827 14.19 -14.47 42.84
CA LEU A 827 15.25 -13.88 42.03
C LEU A 827 15.79 -12.67 42.79
N ALA A 828 17.12 -12.55 42.90
CA ALA A 828 17.71 -11.41 43.57
C ALA A 828 17.32 -10.11 42.84
N ASP A 829 16.73 -9.17 43.56
CA ASP A 829 16.43 -7.82 43.06
C ASP A 829 17.73 -7.08 42.76
N GLU A 830 18.00 -6.74 41.49
CA GLU A 830 18.91 -5.66 41.15
C GLU A 830 18.23 -4.32 41.45
N SER A 831 18.27 -3.94 42.72
CA SER A 831 17.94 -2.60 43.18
C SER A 831 19.06 -2.08 44.09
N ALA A 832 19.90 -1.22 43.49
CA ALA A 832 20.77 -0.18 44.09
C ALA A 832 22.23 -0.25 43.64
N SER A 833 22.51 0.23 42.42
CA SER A 833 23.48 1.31 42.12
C SER A 833 23.43 1.69 40.64
#